data_AF-A0A3M7LWE3-F1
#
_entry.id   AF-A0A3M7LWE3-F1
#
_cell.length_a   1.000
_cell.length_b   1.000
_cell.length_c   1.000
_cell.angle_alpha   90.00
_cell.angle_beta   90.00
_cell.angle_gamma   90.00
#
_symmetry.space_group_name_H-M   'P 1'
#
loop_
_entity.id
_entity.type
_entity.pdbx_description
1 polymer ?
#
loop_
_entity_poly.entity_id
_entity_poly.type
_entity_poly.pdbx_seq_one_letter_code
_entity_poly.pdbx_strand_id
1 'polypeptide(L)'
;MKHHNRLIISCKYFRHIPKNVFVTFDFDSMALRTALSFILLAFSPSLSTAKTILPIVGSHRYDVVITSTSLTDHDRLDPYAGDGRARSIMVSSFSPVNTCRHKDVVPYMPGATASFMDNKFGAYGLPNGSFQSLNLESCNETATRGRACSSSSLPLVLFSGALSTSRYLYSAMLQSLAATGYMVISIDHPYDADFVEFPDGTVVTGVEIDSDAQIELSVKTRAADIAFVSGQMKNASAVEKLFAGLFRGRGVPKTAVLGHSLGGAAAATAVMQVNSLRGGINLDGSVFGPVVEAGLDRPFMLMGHENKTQATDPSWKAIWPQLKSWKKEFEVKGAAHYSFSDLSLVTSVLGLEGHLPAEVGDILGTIKGVRMSQITNAYVAAFMDIVLKDGKEIGFFKANKHTGGTGYIGGDTLFALYDKHADYEISVLIRTEEKAKIVNETFPKVRIVLGGLDNAKILEEEAAKADVVIHTADASDHEGAAKAIAKGLASGHSNEKLGFWLHTGGTGILCWETMRDDNRLGEWSEREYNDWTAVQDLTGLPKDAFHKNVDDIVLSAGSESVKTAILCPPTIYGRGRGPLNTRSRQAYELAHLILTGQYIPIIGQGKARWNNVHVSDLAQLFVLLTEAAVSNNTDAKLWNEQGYYLVENGEHLWADLARLMGKKATELGLVEKKDLAERELGKDKAIEQAGFEAVSWGFNSRGKAERAKKLVGWLPKGPSIEDTVEEILKDEKSRLDKK
;
A
#
# COMPACT_ATOMS: atom_id res chain seq x y z
N MET A 1 10.92 -39.05 -38.41
CA MET A 1 9.67 -39.12 -37.61
C MET A 1 9.98 -39.74 -36.25
N LYS A 2 9.52 -39.07 -35.19
CA LYS A 2 9.33 -39.54 -33.80
C LYS A 2 10.56 -39.73 -32.90
N HIS A 3 10.72 -38.71 -32.06
CA HIS A 3 10.95 -38.70 -30.60
C HIS A 3 12.06 -39.56 -30.00
N HIS A 4 13.09 -38.86 -29.52
CA HIS A 4 14.02 -39.30 -28.50
C HIS A 4 13.36 -39.20 -27.12
N ASN A 5 13.16 -40.34 -26.46
CA ASN A 5 13.05 -40.43 -25.01
C ASN A 5 14.31 -41.16 -24.50
N ARG A 6 15.13 -40.46 -23.71
CA ARG A 6 16.26 -41.07 -23.00
C ARG A 6 15.78 -41.62 -21.66
N LEU A 7 16.10 -42.89 -21.47
CA LEU A 7 15.81 -43.75 -20.33
C LEU A 7 17.13 -43.98 -19.56
N ILE A 8 17.16 -43.84 -18.24
CA ILE A 8 18.12 -44.53 -17.36
C ILE A 8 17.37 -45.01 -16.11
N ILE A 9 17.43 -46.32 -15.86
CA ILE A 9 17.00 -47.01 -14.63
C ILE A 9 18.21 -47.73 -14.03
N SER A 10 18.19 -47.84 -12.69
CA SER A 10 18.81 -48.85 -11.79
C SER A 10 19.98 -48.32 -10.94
N CYS A 11 20.04 -48.50 -9.61
CA CYS A 11 19.70 -49.72 -8.87
C CYS A 11 19.36 -49.50 -7.37
N LYS A 12 18.42 -50.32 -6.88
CA LYS A 12 18.18 -50.89 -5.52
C LYS A 12 17.99 -50.01 -4.27
N TYR A 13 16.74 -50.04 -3.79
CA TYR A 13 16.28 -50.17 -2.39
C TYR A 13 16.95 -49.33 -1.30
N PHE A 14 16.39 -48.14 -1.06
CA PHE A 14 15.70 -47.80 0.19
C PHE A 14 14.51 -46.91 -0.18
N ARG A 15 13.36 -47.04 0.51
CA ARG A 15 12.26 -46.09 0.39
C ARG A 15 12.76 -44.71 0.87
N HIS A 16 13.21 -43.86 -0.04
CA HIS A 16 13.24 -42.42 0.19
C HIS A 16 11.97 -41.84 -0.40
N ILE A 17 11.07 -41.42 0.49
CA ILE A 17 9.99 -40.49 0.15
C ILE A 17 10.67 -39.13 0.04
N PRO A 18 10.75 -38.48 -1.14
CA PRO A 18 11.16 -37.08 -1.22
C PRO A 18 10.10 -36.24 -0.50
N LYS A 19 10.54 -35.30 0.36
CA LYS A 19 9.67 -34.47 1.20
C LYS A 19 9.77 -33.03 0.73
N ASN A 20 8.86 -32.63 -0.16
CA ASN A 20 8.84 -31.30 -0.77
C ASN A 20 7.95 -30.36 0.05
N VAL A 21 8.54 -29.32 0.65
CA VAL A 21 7.82 -28.29 1.41
C VAL A 21 7.87 -26.96 0.66
N PHE A 22 6.70 -26.35 0.38
CA PHE A 22 6.61 -25.05 -0.27
C PHE A 22 6.07 -23.99 0.69
N VAL A 23 6.75 -22.85 0.81
CA VAL A 23 6.37 -21.76 1.73
C VAL A 23 6.11 -20.46 0.96
N THR A 24 4.91 -19.86 1.14
CA THR A 24 4.40 -18.67 0.41
C THR A 24 4.29 -17.44 1.31
N PHE A 25 4.37 -16.19 0.73
CA PHE A 25 4.84 -14.90 1.35
C PHE A 25 4.38 -13.49 0.71
N ASP A 26 3.78 -12.51 1.49
CA ASP A 26 3.77 -10.96 1.49
C ASP A 26 2.43 -10.09 1.28
N PHE A 27 2.22 -8.89 1.93
CA PHE A 27 0.99 -8.02 2.24
C PHE A 27 0.56 -6.93 1.21
N ASP A 28 -0.75 -6.56 1.18
CA ASP A 28 -1.42 -5.34 1.78
C ASP A 28 -2.87 -5.14 1.24
N SER A 29 -3.93 -5.45 2.03
CA SER A 29 -5.34 -5.08 1.71
C SER A 29 -6.23 -4.98 2.95
N MET A 30 -6.67 -3.75 3.28
CA MET A 30 -7.77 -3.48 4.19
C MET A 30 -9.10 -3.55 3.41
N ALA A 31 -9.97 -4.50 3.73
CA ALA A 31 -11.34 -4.55 3.21
C ALA A 31 -12.30 -5.08 4.27
N LEU A 32 -13.35 -4.31 4.55
CA LEU A 32 -14.60 -4.83 5.12
C LEU A 32 -15.76 -4.32 4.25
N ARG A 33 -16.61 -5.25 3.80
CA ARG A 33 -17.84 -5.05 3.02
C ARG A 33 -19.07 -5.21 3.92
N THR A 34 -20.20 -4.65 3.51
CA THR A 34 -21.53 -5.32 3.41
C THR A 34 -22.43 -4.43 2.54
N ALA A 35 -22.93 -4.82 1.36
CA ALA A 35 -23.87 -5.89 1.00
C ALA A 35 -25.33 -5.62 1.46
N LEU A 36 -26.15 -5.15 0.50
CA LEU A 36 -27.60 -5.40 0.43
C LEU A 36 -27.98 -5.45 -1.05
N SER A 37 -28.48 -6.60 -1.51
CA SER A 37 -28.97 -6.80 -2.88
C SER A 37 -30.49 -6.95 -2.90
N PHE A 38 -31.04 -6.46 -4.02
CA PHE A 38 -32.36 -6.70 -4.60
C PHE A 38 -33.57 -5.94 -4.04
N ILE A 39 -33.91 -4.83 -4.71
CA ILE A 39 -35.24 -4.63 -5.33
C ILE A 39 -35.03 -3.94 -6.69
N LEU A 40 -35.42 -4.64 -7.77
CA LEU A 40 -35.66 -4.06 -9.09
C LEU A 40 -37.00 -3.32 -9.02
N LEU A 41 -36.99 -1.98 -8.95
CA LEU A 41 -38.15 -1.13 -9.22
C LEU A 41 -37.65 0.23 -9.70
N ALA A 42 -38.19 0.66 -10.83
CA ALA A 42 -37.93 1.94 -11.46
C ALA A 42 -38.05 3.10 -10.46
N PHE A 43 -36.93 3.74 -10.14
CA PHE A 43 -36.89 5.03 -9.47
C PHE A 43 -35.87 5.92 -10.17
N SER A 44 -36.34 7.05 -10.66
CA SER A 44 -35.53 8.18 -11.12
C SER A 44 -34.46 8.51 -10.08
N PRO A 45 -33.17 8.64 -10.43
CA PRO A 45 -32.13 8.87 -9.45
C PRO A 45 -32.24 10.32 -8.96
N SER A 46 -32.91 10.51 -7.84
CA SER A 46 -32.57 11.62 -6.94
C SER A 46 -31.37 11.13 -6.13
N LEU A 47 -30.16 11.31 -6.67
CA LEU A 47 -28.94 11.06 -5.90
C LEU A 47 -28.98 11.93 -4.64
N SER A 48 -28.86 11.26 -3.49
CA SER A 48 -28.62 11.88 -2.19
C SER A 48 -27.47 12.89 -2.29
N THR A 49 -27.63 14.05 -1.66
CA THR A 49 -26.68 15.16 -1.56
C THR A 49 -25.46 14.87 -0.69
N ALA A 50 -25.04 13.60 -0.59
CA ALA A 50 -23.91 13.19 0.21
C ALA A 50 -22.61 13.65 -0.46
N LYS A 51 -21.86 14.52 0.21
CA LYS A 51 -20.53 14.94 -0.21
C LYS A 51 -19.55 13.79 0.00
N THR A 52 -18.88 13.37 -1.06
CA THR A 52 -17.85 12.32 -1.02
C THR A 52 -16.48 12.97 -0.96
N ILE A 53 -15.66 12.62 0.02
CA ILE A 53 -14.32 13.18 0.20
C ILE A 53 -13.30 12.20 -0.37
N LEU A 54 -12.45 12.65 -1.32
CA LEU A 54 -11.30 11.85 -1.76
C LEU A 54 -10.21 11.88 -0.66
N PRO A 55 -9.70 10.72 -0.23
CA PRO A 55 -8.75 10.66 0.86
C PRO A 55 -7.34 11.05 0.42
N ILE A 56 -6.52 11.51 1.37
CA ILE A 56 -5.07 11.49 1.23
C ILE A 56 -4.61 10.02 1.28
N VAL A 57 -3.88 9.58 0.26
CA VAL A 57 -3.45 8.19 0.12
C VAL A 57 -1.95 8.03 0.42
N GLY A 58 -1.65 7.22 1.44
CA GLY A 58 -0.30 6.91 1.90
C GLY A 58 0.04 7.58 3.24
N SER A 59 1.22 7.25 3.80
CA SER A 59 1.66 7.86 5.05
C SER A 59 1.97 9.35 4.87
N HIS A 60 1.31 10.20 5.65
CA HIS A 60 1.52 11.66 5.61
C HIS A 60 1.83 12.23 7.00
N ARG A 61 2.41 13.43 7.02
CA ARG A 61 2.80 14.14 8.27
C ARG A 61 2.25 15.56 8.35
N TYR A 62 1.75 16.08 7.24
CA TYR A 62 1.27 17.43 7.13
C TYR A 62 -0.18 17.39 6.65
N ASP A 63 -0.99 18.31 7.17
CA ASP A 63 -2.23 18.67 6.49
C ASP A 63 -1.91 19.57 5.28
N VAL A 64 -2.89 19.85 4.43
CA VAL A 64 -2.67 20.57 3.17
C VAL A 64 -3.63 21.74 3.02
N VAL A 65 -3.09 22.91 2.66
CA VAL A 65 -3.87 24.06 2.16
C VAL A 65 -3.88 24.00 0.64
N ILE A 66 -5.08 24.07 0.06
CA ILE A 66 -5.29 24.09 -1.39
C ILE A 66 -5.70 25.50 -1.82
N THR A 67 -4.98 26.07 -2.79
CA THR A 67 -5.29 27.37 -3.39
C THR A 67 -5.35 27.25 -4.90
N SER A 68 -6.00 28.21 -5.58
CA SER A 68 -6.01 28.30 -7.04
C SER A 68 -5.90 29.76 -7.49
N THR A 69 -5.12 30.00 -8.54
CA THR A 69 -4.93 31.35 -9.08
C THR A 69 -4.61 31.30 -10.58
N SER A 70 -4.76 32.43 -11.26
CA SER A 70 -4.31 32.61 -12.64
C SER A 70 -2.97 33.34 -12.68
N LEU A 71 -2.14 33.00 -13.65
CA LEU A 71 -0.89 33.69 -13.95
C LEU A 71 -0.84 34.04 -15.44
N THR A 72 -0.37 35.24 -15.76
CA THR A 72 -0.24 35.72 -17.15
C THR A 72 1.23 36.01 -17.46
N ASP A 73 1.74 35.35 -18.50
CA ASP A 73 3.06 35.57 -19.07
C ASP A 73 2.96 36.66 -20.14
N HIS A 74 3.24 37.90 -19.74
CA HIS A 74 3.18 39.06 -20.63
C HIS A 74 4.29 39.08 -21.68
N ASP A 75 5.33 38.25 -21.53
CA ASP A 75 6.44 38.16 -22.48
C ASP A 75 6.16 37.16 -23.60
N ARG A 76 5.06 36.39 -23.50
CA ARG A 76 4.72 35.32 -24.43
C ARG A 76 3.29 35.47 -24.95
N LEU A 77 3.16 35.51 -26.27
CA LEU A 77 1.86 35.42 -26.93
C LEU A 77 1.27 34.01 -26.75
N ASP A 78 -0.05 33.92 -26.60
CA ASP A 78 -0.72 32.62 -26.60
C ASP A 78 -0.69 32.00 -28.01
N PRO A 79 -0.16 30.76 -28.16
CA PRO A 79 0.04 30.16 -29.48
C PRO A 79 -1.25 29.62 -30.12
N TYR A 80 -2.37 29.59 -29.40
CA TYR A 80 -3.65 29.06 -29.87
C TYR A 80 -4.71 30.14 -30.05
N ALA A 81 -4.68 31.20 -29.24
CA ALA A 81 -5.74 32.22 -29.21
C ALA A 81 -5.92 33.00 -30.53
N GLY A 82 -4.86 33.16 -31.32
CA GLY A 82 -4.91 33.80 -32.65
C GLY A 82 -5.18 35.31 -32.65
N ASP A 83 -5.31 35.95 -31.49
CA ASP A 83 -5.69 37.37 -31.34
C ASP A 83 -4.59 38.25 -30.71
N GLY A 84 -3.40 37.69 -30.53
CA GLY A 84 -2.24 38.41 -29.98
C GLY A 84 -2.31 38.65 -28.46
N ARG A 85 -3.21 37.99 -27.73
CA ARG A 85 -3.21 38.05 -26.26
C ARG A 85 -1.97 37.39 -25.64
N ALA A 86 -1.60 37.84 -24.45
CA ALA A 86 -0.58 37.19 -23.63
C ALA A 86 -1.06 35.81 -23.12
N ARG A 87 -0.14 34.86 -22.96
CA ARG A 87 -0.45 33.54 -22.43
C ARG A 87 -0.90 33.65 -20.98
N SER A 88 -2.09 33.14 -20.68
CA SER A 88 -2.56 32.98 -19.30
C SER A 88 -2.73 31.50 -18.97
N ILE A 89 -2.43 31.10 -17.74
CA ILE A 89 -2.55 29.74 -17.23
C ILE A 89 -3.30 29.73 -15.90
N MET A 90 -3.91 28.60 -15.59
CA MET A 90 -4.51 28.33 -14.28
C MET A 90 -3.64 27.36 -13.49
N VAL A 91 -3.50 27.62 -12.20
CA VAL A 91 -2.70 26.76 -11.31
C VAL A 91 -3.44 26.44 -10.02
N SER A 92 -3.22 25.24 -9.50
CA SER A 92 -3.61 24.83 -8.14
C SER A 92 -2.36 24.57 -7.31
N SER A 93 -2.27 25.16 -6.12
CA SER A 93 -1.16 24.90 -5.20
C SER A 93 -1.61 24.07 -4.01
N PHE A 94 -0.78 23.11 -3.62
CA PHE A 94 -0.97 22.24 -2.46
C PHE A 94 0.19 22.49 -1.50
N SER A 95 -0.14 23.06 -0.33
CA SER A 95 0.85 23.58 0.61
C SER A 95 0.81 22.79 1.93
N PRO A 96 1.91 22.12 2.34
CA PRO A 96 1.93 21.38 3.58
C PRO A 96 1.95 22.32 4.79
N VAL A 97 1.15 22.00 5.81
CA VAL A 97 1.08 22.71 7.09
C VAL A 97 1.17 21.73 8.26
N ASN A 98 1.90 22.12 9.33
CA ASN A 98 2.16 21.26 10.48
C ASN A 98 0.94 21.01 11.39
N THR A 99 0.06 22.00 11.51
CA THR A 99 -1.12 21.90 12.38
C THR A 99 -2.29 22.60 11.73
N CYS A 100 -3.30 21.82 11.38
CA CYS A 100 -4.60 22.32 10.95
C CYS A 100 -5.56 22.36 12.13
N ARG A 101 -6.05 23.55 12.48
CA ARG A 101 -7.08 23.69 13.53
C ARG A 101 -8.50 23.49 12.99
N HIS A 102 -8.69 23.79 11.71
CA HIS A 102 -9.98 23.70 11.04
C HIS A 102 -9.76 23.25 9.60
N LYS A 103 -10.41 22.15 9.24
CA LYS A 103 -10.44 21.61 7.88
C LYS A 103 -11.77 22.03 7.25
N ASP A 104 -11.68 22.67 6.10
CA ASP A 104 -12.80 22.97 5.22
C ASP A 104 -12.96 21.83 4.21
N VAL A 105 -14.20 21.53 3.85
CA VAL A 105 -14.52 20.63 2.73
C VAL A 105 -14.69 21.50 1.50
N VAL A 106 -13.75 21.41 0.57
CA VAL A 106 -13.73 22.18 -0.68
C VAL A 106 -14.12 21.28 -1.86
N PRO A 107 -14.84 21.80 -2.88
CA PRO A 107 -15.13 21.03 -4.08
C PRO A 107 -13.85 20.51 -4.74
N TYR A 108 -13.88 19.28 -5.25
CA TYR A 108 -12.75 18.67 -5.96
C TYR A 108 -12.40 19.45 -7.24
N MET A 109 -13.40 20.04 -7.88
CA MET A 109 -13.23 20.99 -8.99
C MET A 109 -14.40 22.00 -9.02
N PRO A 110 -14.24 23.16 -9.70
CA PRO A 110 -15.30 24.15 -9.89
C PRO A 110 -16.53 23.57 -10.60
N GLY A 111 -17.70 24.17 -10.37
CA GLY A 111 -18.99 23.62 -10.80
C GLY A 111 -19.14 23.44 -12.32
N ALA A 112 -18.66 24.39 -13.13
CA ALA A 112 -18.72 24.24 -14.59
C ALA A 112 -17.75 23.16 -15.08
N THR A 113 -16.55 23.13 -14.50
CA THR A 113 -15.56 22.07 -14.76
C THR A 113 -16.07 20.68 -14.38
N ALA A 114 -16.70 20.53 -13.21
CA ALA A 114 -17.33 19.28 -12.76
C ALA A 114 -18.43 18.81 -13.72
N SER A 115 -19.29 19.73 -14.15
CA SER A 115 -20.37 19.43 -15.09
C SER A 115 -19.82 19.01 -16.46
N PHE A 116 -18.74 19.63 -16.92
CA PHE A 116 -18.05 19.20 -18.14
C PHE A 116 -17.48 17.78 -17.99
N MET A 117 -16.77 17.51 -16.88
CA MET A 117 -16.16 16.21 -16.64
C MET A 117 -17.18 15.09 -16.48
N ASP A 118 -18.30 15.34 -15.82
CA ASP A 118 -19.41 14.40 -15.75
C ASP A 118 -19.94 14.01 -17.13
N ASN A 119 -20.16 14.99 -18.00
CA ASN A 119 -20.63 14.72 -19.35
C ASN A 119 -19.60 13.92 -20.13
N LYS A 120 -18.31 14.30 -20.02
CA LYS A 120 -17.19 13.61 -20.69
C LYS A 120 -17.07 12.16 -20.23
N PHE A 121 -17.09 11.92 -18.92
CA PHE A 121 -16.89 10.60 -18.34
C PHE A 121 -18.17 9.77 -18.22
N GLY A 122 -19.34 10.37 -18.41
CA GLY A 122 -20.62 9.66 -18.49
C GLY A 122 -20.68 8.68 -19.67
N ALA A 123 -19.96 8.98 -20.76
CA ALA A 123 -19.79 8.04 -21.88
C ALA A 123 -19.07 6.74 -21.47
N TYR A 124 -18.30 6.78 -20.38
CA TYR A 124 -17.56 5.67 -19.81
C TYR A 124 -18.26 5.06 -18.58
N GLY A 125 -19.55 5.37 -18.38
CA GLY A 125 -20.37 4.77 -17.31
C GLY A 125 -20.25 5.45 -15.96
N LEU A 126 -19.59 6.61 -15.83
CA LEU A 126 -19.67 7.41 -14.60
C LEU A 126 -21.07 8.04 -14.47
N PRO A 127 -21.76 7.87 -13.33
CA PRO A 127 -23.06 8.53 -13.12
C PRO A 127 -22.96 10.05 -13.20
N ASN A 128 -23.96 10.70 -13.80
CA ASN A 128 -24.08 12.16 -13.73
C ASN A 128 -24.21 12.61 -12.27
N GLY A 129 -23.53 13.68 -11.89
CA GLY A 129 -23.35 14.13 -10.52
C GLY A 129 -22.05 13.63 -9.86
N SER A 130 -21.27 12.75 -10.51
CA SER A 130 -20.11 12.12 -9.87
C SER A 130 -19.08 13.15 -9.45
N PHE A 131 -18.58 14.00 -10.36
CA PHE A 131 -17.53 14.95 -10.05
C PHE A 131 -18.00 16.12 -9.18
N GLN A 132 -19.26 16.56 -9.27
CA GLN A 132 -19.82 17.59 -8.38
C GLN A 132 -20.00 17.06 -6.95
N SER A 133 -20.18 15.75 -6.77
CA SER A 133 -20.27 15.14 -5.44
C SER A 133 -18.91 15.06 -4.73
N LEU A 134 -17.81 15.10 -5.49
CA LEU A 134 -16.45 14.94 -4.98
C LEU A 134 -15.93 16.22 -4.33
N ASN A 135 -15.28 16.04 -3.20
CA ASN A 135 -14.68 17.09 -2.39
C ASN A 135 -13.29 16.65 -1.90
N LEU A 136 -12.50 17.62 -1.46
CA LEU A 136 -11.22 17.44 -0.78
C LEU A 136 -11.29 18.11 0.59
N GLU A 137 -10.52 17.61 1.55
CA GLU A 137 -10.26 18.36 2.78
C GLU A 137 -9.14 19.38 2.53
N SER A 138 -9.35 20.64 2.89
CA SER A 138 -8.33 21.69 2.81
C SER A 138 -8.26 22.45 4.12
N CYS A 139 -7.07 22.82 4.56
CA CYS A 139 -6.91 23.63 5.77
C CYS A 139 -7.26 25.09 5.53
N ASN A 140 -8.01 25.68 6.47
CA ASN A 140 -8.41 27.08 6.36
C ASN A 140 -7.23 28.04 6.59
N GLU A 141 -7.06 28.98 5.66
CA GLU A 141 -5.99 29.98 5.61
C GLU A 141 -5.96 30.89 6.86
N THR A 142 -7.12 31.29 7.39
CA THR A 142 -7.22 32.29 8.47
C THR A 142 -6.77 31.77 9.84
N ALA A 143 -6.77 30.44 10.03
CA ALA A 143 -6.37 29.78 11.27
C ALA A 143 -4.85 29.50 11.38
N THR A 144 -4.08 29.79 10.31
CA THR A 144 -2.65 29.44 10.20
C THR A 144 -1.67 30.58 10.47
N ARG A 145 -2.15 31.80 10.80
CA ARG A 145 -1.31 32.97 11.12
C ARG A 145 -0.32 32.64 12.26
N GLY A 146 0.93 32.38 11.89
CA GLY A 146 2.06 32.15 12.81
C GLY A 146 2.62 30.72 12.88
N ARG A 147 2.11 29.76 12.08
CA ARG A 147 2.52 28.34 12.15
C ARG A 147 2.81 27.67 10.80
N ALA A 148 3.17 28.45 9.77
CA ALA A 148 3.76 27.88 8.56
C ALA A 148 5.01 27.06 8.93
N CYS A 149 5.30 25.98 8.20
CA CYS A 149 6.52 25.20 8.39
C CYS A 149 7.72 26.14 8.50
N SER A 150 8.45 26.10 9.62
CA SER A 150 9.63 26.94 9.82
C SER A 150 10.77 26.43 8.94
N SER A 151 10.73 26.65 7.63
CA SER A 151 11.95 26.47 6.85
C SER A 151 11.91 27.28 5.55
N SER A 152 12.98 28.02 5.35
CA SER A 152 13.39 28.63 4.10
C SER A 152 13.78 27.61 3.02
N SER A 153 13.24 26.37 3.04
CA SER A 153 13.80 25.24 2.27
C SER A 153 12.82 24.12 1.88
N LEU A 154 11.49 24.30 1.94
CA LEU A 154 10.60 23.26 1.42
C LEU A 154 10.83 23.06 -0.10
N PRO A 155 10.99 21.82 -0.57
CA PRO A 155 11.12 21.53 -1.99
C PRO A 155 9.81 21.72 -2.75
N LEU A 156 9.91 22.11 -4.01
CA LEU A 156 8.78 22.36 -4.92
C LEU A 156 8.70 21.28 -6.00
N VAL A 157 7.49 20.78 -6.25
CA VAL A 157 7.17 19.91 -7.37
C VAL A 157 6.19 20.64 -8.28
N LEU A 158 6.57 20.82 -9.54
CA LEU A 158 5.68 21.32 -10.59
C LEU A 158 5.02 20.11 -11.27
N PHE A 159 3.72 20.20 -11.56
CA PHE A 159 2.96 19.13 -12.19
C PHE A 159 2.29 19.58 -13.50
N SER A 160 2.38 18.75 -14.53
CA SER A 160 1.66 18.89 -15.81
C SER A 160 0.87 17.61 -16.14
N GLY A 161 -0.44 17.74 -16.36
CA GLY A 161 -1.34 16.60 -16.61
C GLY A 161 -1.27 16.01 -18.02
N ALA A 162 -2.16 15.08 -18.36
CA ALA A 162 -2.29 14.56 -19.74
C ALA A 162 -2.83 15.61 -20.73
N LEU A 163 -2.67 15.34 -22.02
CA LEU A 163 -3.39 16.04 -23.10
C LEU A 163 -4.90 15.98 -22.83
N SER A 164 -5.64 17.05 -23.13
CA SER A 164 -7.11 17.08 -22.99
C SER A 164 -7.60 16.76 -21.56
N THR A 165 -6.75 16.97 -20.55
CA THR A 165 -7.05 16.62 -19.16
C THR A 165 -6.78 17.79 -18.24
N SER A 166 -7.78 18.17 -17.44
CA SER A 166 -7.62 19.26 -16.47
C SER A 166 -6.70 18.85 -15.32
N ARG A 167 -5.96 19.84 -14.80
CA ARG A 167 -5.14 19.77 -13.58
C ARG A 167 -5.89 19.22 -12.38
N TYR A 168 -7.22 19.36 -12.34
CA TYR A 168 -8.05 18.88 -11.25
C TYR A 168 -8.11 17.35 -11.15
N LEU A 169 -7.95 16.61 -12.26
CA LEU A 169 -8.00 15.13 -12.30
C LEU A 169 -6.78 14.45 -11.62
N TYR A 170 -5.99 15.22 -10.87
CA TYR A 170 -4.78 14.82 -10.16
C TYR A 170 -4.72 15.42 -8.75
N SER A 171 -5.76 16.12 -8.30
CA SER A 171 -5.73 16.88 -7.05
C SER A 171 -5.51 16.01 -5.82
N ALA A 172 -6.10 14.81 -5.74
CA ALA A 172 -5.93 13.89 -4.62
C ALA A 172 -4.52 13.28 -4.60
N MET A 173 -3.98 12.88 -5.76
CA MET A 173 -2.58 12.46 -5.91
C MET A 173 -1.61 13.56 -5.46
N LEU A 174 -1.80 14.79 -5.95
CA LEU A 174 -0.91 15.92 -5.66
C LEU A 174 -1.06 16.43 -4.22
N GLN A 175 -2.27 16.37 -3.66
CA GLN A 175 -2.50 16.61 -2.24
C GLN A 175 -1.77 15.57 -1.39
N SER A 176 -1.83 14.29 -1.77
CA SER A 176 -1.13 13.22 -1.06
C SER A 176 0.38 13.43 -1.08
N LEU A 177 0.94 13.84 -2.23
CA LEU A 177 2.35 14.21 -2.33
C LEU A 177 2.69 15.40 -1.42
N ALA A 178 1.86 16.45 -1.42
CA ALA A 178 2.07 17.62 -0.58
C ALA A 178 2.08 17.26 0.91
N ALA A 179 1.17 16.37 1.34
CA ALA A 179 1.05 15.87 2.70
C ALA A 179 2.30 15.11 3.22
N THR A 180 3.22 14.73 2.32
CA THR A 180 4.54 14.15 2.68
C THR A 180 5.64 15.20 2.93
N GLY A 181 5.35 16.48 2.67
CA GLY A 181 6.25 17.61 2.92
C GLY A 181 6.83 18.25 1.66
N TYR A 182 6.05 18.30 0.58
CA TYR A 182 6.40 19.00 -0.66
C TYR A 182 5.44 20.16 -0.90
N MET A 183 5.92 21.30 -1.38
CA MET A 183 5.05 22.24 -2.07
C MET A 183 4.77 21.68 -3.46
N VAL A 184 3.51 21.71 -3.91
CA VAL A 184 3.13 21.20 -5.22
C VAL A 184 2.34 22.27 -5.97
N ILE A 185 2.66 22.52 -7.24
CA ILE A 185 1.88 23.40 -8.13
C ILE A 185 1.47 22.57 -9.35
N SER A 186 0.16 22.43 -9.57
CA SER A 186 -0.44 21.81 -10.74
C SER A 186 -0.82 22.87 -11.77
N ILE A 187 -0.53 22.65 -13.05
CA ILE A 187 -0.74 23.62 -14.14
C ILE A 187 -1.80 23.10 -15.11
N ASP A 188 -2.84 23.90 -15.35
CA ASP A 188 -3.68 23.77 -16.53
C ASP A 188 -3.05 24.54 -17.69
N HIS A 189 -3.12 23.94 -18.88
CA HIS A 189 -2.62 24.52 -20.12
C HIS A 189 -3.83 24.86 -21.00
N PRO A 190 -4.32 26.11 -21.02
CA PRO A 190 -5.50 26.48 -21.80
C PRO A 190 -5.32 26.17 -23.29
N TYR A 191 -6.43 25.84 -23.96
CA TYR A 191 -6.54 25.31 -25.32
C TYR A 191 -6.01 23.89 -25.51
N ASP A 192 -5.22 23.35 -24.59
CA ASP A 192 -4.85 21.93 -24.57
C ASP A 192 -5.81 21.14 -23.67
N ALA A 193 -5.95 21.58 -22.41
CA ALA A 193 -6.95 20.99 -21.52
C ALA A 193 -8.35 21.32 -22.04
N ASP A 194 -9.23 20.30 -22.08
CA ASP A 194 -10.55 20.40 -22.70
C ASP A 194 -11.44 21.49 -22.11
N PHE A 195 -11.24 21.81 -20.83
CA PHE A 195 -12.04 22.79 -20.11
C PHE A 195 -11.23 23.44 -19.00
N VAL A 196 -10.98 24.74 -19.12
CA VAL A 196 -10.28 25.54 -18.10
C VAL A 196 -11.14 26.75 -17.72
N GLU A 197 -11.48 26.83 -16.43
CA GLU A 197 -12.25 27.92 -15.85
C GLU A 197 -11.33 28.91 -15.11
N PHE A 198 -11.46 30.19 -15.44
CA PHE A 198 -10.76 31.30 -14.80
C PHE A 198 -11.63 31.96 -13.72
N PRO A 199 -11.02 32.65 -12.72
CA PRO A 199 -11.75 33.26 -11.61
C PRO A 199 -12.77 34.35 -12.00
N ASP A 200 -12.61 34.95 -13.18
CA ASP A 200 -13.53 35.95 -13.74
C ASP A 200 -14.76 35.31 -14.44
N GLY A 201 -14.84 33.97 -14.43
CA GLY A 201 -15.87 33.20 -15.12
C GLY A 201 -15.55 32.89 -16.58
N THR A 202 -14.41 33.35 -17.11
CA THR A 202 -13.98 33.00 -18.46
C THR A 202 -13.68 31.52 -18.55
N VAL A 203 -14.20 30.86 -19.59
CA VAL A 203 -13.93 29.45 -19.90
C VAL A 203 -13.14 29.38 -21.19
N VAL A 204 -12.04 28.61 -21.17
CA VAL A 204 -11.28 28.25 -22.37
C VAL A 204 -11.43 26.76 -22.61
N THR A 205 -11.89 26.40 -23.81
CA THR A 205 -12.06 25.01 -24.23
C THR A 205 -10.86 24.52 -25.03
N GLY A 206 -10.61 23.21 -24.99
CA GLY A 206 -9.56 22.56 -25.76
C GLY A 206 -9.75 22.71 -27.27
N VAL A 207 -8.64 22.80 -28.00
CA VAL A 207 -8.60 22.63 -29.46
C VAL A 207 -8.19 21.21 -29.81
N GLU A 208 -8.52 20.78 -31.02
CA GLU A 208 -8.11 19.47 -31.52
C GLU A 208 -6.59 19.46 -31.77
N ILE A 209 -5.90 18.51 -31.14
CA ILE A 209 -4.45 18.29 -31.22
C ILE A 209 -4.24 16.83 -31.63
N ASP A 210 -4.06 16.60 -32.92
CA ASP A 210 -4.01 15.26 -33.52
C ASP A 210 -2.75 15.04 -34.38
N SER A 211 -2.19 16.10 -34.98
CA SER A 211 -0.96 16.00 -35.77
C SER A 211 0.31 16.09 -34.92
N ASP A 212 1.38 15.44 -35.38
CA ASP A 212 2.71 15.49 -34.76
C ASP A 212 3.19 16.93 -34.50
N ALA A 213 2.94 17.84 -35.45
CA ALA A 213 3.32 19.25 -35.33
C ALA A 213 2.55 19.96 -34.19
N GLN A 214 1.26 19.65 -34.01
CA GLN A 214 0.48 20.20 -32.90
C GLN A 214 0.88 19.56 -31.56
N ILE A 215 1.22 18.28 -31.53
CA ILE A 215 1.75 17.60 -30.34
C ILE A 215 3.06 18.25 -29.92
N GLU A 216 4.00 18.48 -30.85
CA GLU A 216 5.27 19.16 -30.58
C GLU A 216 5.06 20.60 -30.11
N LEU A 217 4.15 21.35 -30.75
CA LEU A 217 3.77 22.69 -30.30
C LEU A 217 3.21 22.67 -28.87
N SER A 218 2.41 21.67 -28.53
CA SER A 218 1.81 21.52 -27.21
C SER A 218 2.86 21.16 -26.15
N VAL A 219 3.78 20.24 -26.44
CA VAL A 219 4.93 19.95 -25.56
C VAL A 219 5.78 21.20 -25.32
N LYS A 220 6.09 21.94 -26.38
CA LYS A 220 6.88 23.19 -26.30
C LYS A 220 6.15 24.25 -25.46
N THR A 221 4.84 24.39 -25.66
CA THR A 221 4.00 25.34 -24.93
C THR A 221 3.92 24.98 -23.45
N ARG A 222 3.72 23.70 -23.12
CA ARG A 222 3.71 23.19 -21.74
C ARG A 222 5.06 23.36 -21.05
N ALA A 223 6.17 23.10 -21.74
CA ALA A 223 7.52 23.31 -21.21
C ALA A 223 7.77 24.81 -20.90
N ALA A 224 7.29 25.71 -21.77
CA ALA A 224 7.34 27.15 -21.53
C ALA A 224 6.46 27.57 -20.34
N ASP A 225 5.26 27.00 -20.18
CA ASP A 225 4.40 27.23 -19.01
C ASP A 225 5.08 26.76 -17.71
N ILE A 226 5.72 25.59 -17.70
CA ILE A 226 6.50 25.07 -16.56
C ILE A 226 7.67 26.02 -16.25
N ALA A 227 8.39 26.48 -17.27
CA ALA A 227 9.49 27.42 -17.12
C ALA A 227 9.03 28.75 -16.53
N PHE A 228 7.90 29.27 -17.00
CA PHE A 228 7.27 30.49 -16.50
C PHE A 228 6.90 30.36 -15.02
N VAL A 229 6.18 29.30 -14.63
CA VAL A 229 5.80 29.05 -13.22
C VAL A 229 7.05 28.88 -12.34
N SER A 230 8.07 28.16 -12.82
CA SER A 230 9.35 28.04 -12.11
C SER A 230 10.01 29.40 -11.90
N GLY A 231 9.97 30.28 -12.92
CA GLY A 231 10.47 31.65 -12.85
C GLY A 231 9.72 32.52 -11.85
N GLN A 232 8.41 32.33 -11.70
CA GLN A 232 7.57 33.08 -10.75
C GLN A 232 7.97 32.86 -9.28
N MET A 233 8.73 31.80 -8.96
CA MET A 233 9.28 31.60 -7.61
C MET A 233 10.30 32.68 -7.19
N LYS A 234 10.75 33.54 -8.11
CA LYS A 234 11.57 34.73 -7.83
C LYS A 234 10.74 35.99 -7.58
N ASN A 235 9.45 35.98 -7.94
CA ASN A 235 8.55 37.11 -7.83
C ASN A 235 7.73 36.99 -6.53
N ALA A 236 7.99 37.88 -5.57
CA ALA A 236 7.33 37.84 -4.26
C ALA A 236 5.80 37.94 -4.35
N SER A 237 5.27 38.75 -5.28
CA SER A 237 3.81 38.89 -5.46
C SER A 237 3.20 37.64 -6.06
N ALA A 238 3.88 36.98 -6.99
CA ALA A 238 3.42 35.71 -7.54
C ALA A 238 3.45 34.59 -6.49
N VAL A 239 4.52 34.51 -5.69
CA VAL A 239 4.64 33.55 -4.57
C VAL A 239 3.55 33.77 -3.52
N GLU A 240 3.24 35.03 -3.20
CA GLU A 240 2.16 35.36 -2.27
C GLU A 240 0.80 34.85 -2.77
N LYS A 241 0.50 35.04 -4.06
CA LYS A 241 -0.72 34.52 -4.71
C LYS A 241 -0.75 32.99 -4.76
N LEU A 242 0.37 32.38 -5.15
CA LEU A 242 0.49 30.93 -5.29
C LEU A 242 0.27 30.19 -3.96
N PHE A 243 0.78 30.74 -2.86
CA PHE A 243 0.80 30.05 -1.56
C PHE A 243 0.01 30.78 -0.46
N ALA A 244 -0.89 31.70 -0.82
CA ALA A 244 -1.71 32.49 0.11
C ALA A 244 -0.89 33.10 1.29
N GLY A 245 0.33 33.56 1.00
CA GLY A 245 1.23 34.13 2.02
C GLY A 245 1.75 33.15 3.09
N LEU A 246 1.51 31.84 2.96
CA LEU A 246 2.05 30.79 3.83
C LEU A 246 3.57 30.68 3.69
N PHE A 247 4.09 30.96 2.50
CA PHE A 247 5.51 30.89 2.21
C PHE A 247 6.16 32.28 2.36
N ARG A 248 7.02 32.42 3.38
CA ARG A 248 7.81 33.65 3.65
C ARG A 248 9.31 33.46 3.46
N GLY A 249 9.71 32.37 2.82
CA GLY A 249 11.12 32.02 2.59
C GLY A 249 11.83 33.06 1.71
N ARG A 250 13.11 33.34 2.02
CA ARG A 250 13.94 34.31 1.27
C ARG A 250 14.71 33.67 0.08
N GLY A 251 14.44 32.42 -0.28
CA GLY A 251 15.18 31.69 -1.32
C GLY A 251 14.27 30.90 -2.27
N VAL A 252 14.74 30.70 -3.51
CA VAL A 252 14.06 29.86 -4.51
C VAL A 252 14.16 28.39 -4.05
N PRO A 253 13.03 27.65 -3.96
CA PRO A 253 13.05 26.26 -3.53
C PRO A 253 13.82 25.38 -4.52
N LYS A 254 14.34 24.25 -4.05
CA LYS A 254 14.78 23.17 -4.95
C LYS A 254 13.53 22.67 -5.68
N THR A 255 13.58 22.61 -7.01
CA THR A 255 12.39 22.31 -7.84
C THR A 255 12.62 21.11 -8.73
N ALA A 256 11.64 20.20 -8.82
CA ALA A 256 11.56 19.15 -9.82
C ALA A 256 10.20 19.22 -10.55
N VAL A 257 10.09 18.49 -11.65
CA VAL A 257 8.86 18.42 -12.44
C VAL A 257 8.36 16.99 -12.57
N LEU A 258 7.07 16.80 -12.34
CA LEU A 258 6.34 15.56 -12.54
C LEU A 258 5.35 15.80 -13.67
N GLY A 259 5.17 14.83 -14.57
CA GLY A 259 4.12 14.93 -15.56
C GLY A 259 3.55 13.60 -15.97
N HIS A 260 2.29 13.61 -16.39
CA HIS A 260 1.58 12.44 -16.88
C HIS A 260 1.29 12.56 -18.38
N SER A 261 1.49 11.48 -19.14
CA SER A 261 1.28 11.44 -20.59
C SER A 261 2.04 12.57 -21.30
N LEU A 262 1.38 13.41 -22.09
CA LEU A 262 1.99 14.59 -22.72
C LEU A 262 2.68 15.53 -21.73
N GLY A 263 2.18 15.61 -20.48
CA GLY A 263 2.84 16.33 -19.39
C GLY A 263 4.20 15.74 -19.01
N GLY A 264 4.39 14.42 -19.16
CA GLY A 264 5.67 13.75 -18.97
C GLY A 264 6.69 14.09 -20.06
N ALA A 265 6.24 14.25 -21.31
CA ALA A 265 7.07 14.78 -22.40
C ALA A 265 7.47 16.24 -22.15
N ALA A 266 6.52 17.05 -21.67
CA ALA A 266 6.76 18.42 -21.28
C ALA A 266 7.72 18.51 -20.09
N ALA A 267 7.63 17.59 -19.12
CA ALA A 267 8.57 17.48 -18.01
C ALA A 267 10.00 17.22 -18.49
N ALA A 268 10.21 16.28 -19.42
CA ALA A 268 11.52 16.04 -20.03
C ALA A 268 12.06 17.30 -20.72
N THR A 269 11.24 17.93 -21.56
CA THR A 269 11.61 19.16 -22.29
C THR A 269 11.92 20.32 -21.34
N ALA A 270 11.15 20.48 -20.27
CA ALA A 270 11.39 21.50 -19.25
C ALA A 270 12.70 21.27 -18.50
N VAL A 271 13.03 20.02 -18.12
CA VAL A 271 14.31 19.69 -17.47
C VAL A 271 15.50 20.01 -18.39
N MET A 272 15.35 19.79 -19.70
CA MET A 272 16.37 20.16 -20.70
C MET A 272 16.57 21.69 -20.80
N GLN A 273 15.49 22.47 -20.72
CA GLN A 273 15.52 23.92 -20.97
C GLN A 273 15.76 24.77 -19.72
N VAL A 274 15.36 24.29 -18.55
CA VAL A 274 15.31 25.08 -17.31
C VAL A 274 16.38 24.59 -16.33
N ASN A 275 17.50 25.31 -16.30
CA ASN A 275 18.65 24.92 -15.51
C ASN A 275 18.41 24.80 -13.98
N SER A 276 17.40 25.49 -13.44
CA SER A 276 17.05 25.43 -12.02
C SER A 276 16.30 24.16 -11.63
N LEU A 277 15.75 23.40 -12.58
CA LEU A 277 15.09 22.12 -12.29
C LEU A 277 16.16 21.08 -11.94
N ARG A 278 15.89 20.29 -10.90
CA ARG A 278 16.82 19.29 -10.35
C ARG A 278 16.63 17.89 -10.94
N GLY A 279 15.50 17.63 -11.59
CA GLY A 279 15.17 16.36 -12.23
C GLY A 279 13.69 16.30 -12.58
N GLY A 280 13.23 15.16 -13.11
CA GLY A 280 11.82 14.99 -13.40
C GLY A 280 11.33 13.55 -13.56
N ILE A 281 10.01 13.40 -13.59
CA ILE A 281 9.32 12.14 -13.77
C ILE A 281 8.41 12.24 -14.99
N ASN A 282 8.44 11.20 -15.83
CA ASN A 282 7.45 10.95 -16.86
C ASN A 282 6.60 9.72 -16.46
N LEU A 283 5.36 9.99 -16.03
CA LEU A 283 4.33 8.98 -15.84
C LEU A 283 3.68 8.71 -17.20
N ASP A 284 4.07 7.61 -17.82
CA ASP A 284 3.37 6.98 -18.92
C ASP A 284 3.28 7.74 -20.26
N GLY A 285 4.02 8.84 -20.43
CA GLY A 285 4.08 9.59 -21.68
C GLY A 285 5.16 9.12 -22.62
N SER A 286 4.88 9.05 -23.92
CA SER A 286 5.94 9.08 -24.94
C SER A 286 6.68 10.42 -24.90
N VAL A 287 7.93 10.46 -25.37
CA VAL A 287 8.74 11.70 -25.40
C VAL A 287 8.91 12.18 -26.83
N PHE A 288 8.83 13.50 -27.03
CA PHE A 288 8.81 14.13 -28.35
C PHE A 288 9.86 15.25 -28.45
N GLY A 289 10.21 15.61 -29.68
CA GLY A 289 11.07 16.74 -29.98
C GLY A 289 12.55 16.55 -29.61
N PRO A 290 13.33 17.64 -29.56
CA PRO A 290 14.80 17.58 -29.49
C PRO A 290 15.38 16.85 -28.27
N VAL A 291 14.61 16.75 -27.17
CA VAL A 291 15.07 16.08 -25.94
C VAL A 291 15.32 14.59 -26.12
N VAL A 292 14.68 13.96 -27.10
CA VAL A 292 14.88 12.52 -27.42
C VAL A 292 16.31 12.25 -27.85
N GLU A 293 16.90 13.15 -28.63
CA GLU A 293 18.29 13.02 -29.13
C GLU A 293 19.30 13.67 -28.19
N ALA A 294 19.00 14.86 -27.68
CA ALA A 294 19.91 15.62 -26.82
C ALA A 294 20.10 14.97 -25.44
N GLY A 295 19.06 14.33 -24.91
CA GLY A 295 19.08 13.71 -23.59
C GLY A 295 19.00 14.68 -22.43
N LEU A 296 19.26 14.15 -21.23
CA LEU A 296 19.21 14.87 -19.96
C LEU A 296 20.43 14.55 -19.10
N ASP A 297 20.98 15.58 -18.46
CA ASP A 297 22.11 15.50 -17.51
C ASP A 297 21.66 15.51 -16.04
N ARG A 298 20.35 15.49 -15.80
CA ARG A 298 19.69 15.49 -14.48
C ARG A 298 18.91 14.20 -14.26
N PRO A 299 18.66 13.80 -13.00
CA PRO A 299 17.86 12.63 -12.68
C PRO A 299 16.51 12.60 -13.40
N PHE A 300 16.17 11.47 -14.02
CA PHE A 300 14.91 11.31 -14.73
C PHE A 300 14.32 9.92 -14.55
N MET A 301 13.06 9.83 -14.11
CA MET A 301 12.35 8.57 -13.90
C MET A 301 11.28 8.37 -14.97
N LEU A 302 11.24 7.17 -15.55
CA LEU A 302 10.16 6.71 -16.40
C LEU A 302 9.30 5.72 -15.60
N MET A 303 7.99 5.90 -15.60
CA MET A 303 7.07 4.96 -14.94
C MET A 303 5.86 4.74 -15.83
N GLY A 304 5.71 3.53 -16.35
CA GLY A 304 4.73 3.18 -17.36
C GLY A 304 3.63 2.26 -16.82
N HIS A 305 2.49 2.27 -17.50
CA HIS A 305 1.46 1.26 -17.33
C HIS A 305 1.95 -0.10 -17.81
N GLU A 306 1.13 -1.14 -17.65
CA GLU A 306 1.51 -2.48 -18.06
C GLU A 306 1.84 -2.51 -19.57
N ASN A 307 2.98 -3.10 -19.90
CA ASN A 307 3.52 -3.19 -21.25
C ASN A 307 3.96 -1.83 -21.86
N LYS A 308 4.13 -0.77 -21.08
CA LYS A 308 4.78 0.49 -21.49
C LYS A 308 6.22 0.55 -20.97
N THR A 309 7.17 0.13 -21.80
CA THR A 309 8.60 0.00 -21.46
C THR A 309 9.48 0.46 -22.62
N GLN A 310 10.80 0.49 -22.45
CA GLN A 310 11.75 0.63 -23.57
C GLN A 310 11.57 -0.43 -24.67
N ALA A 311 11.02 -1.61 -24.35
CA ALA A 311 10.82 -2.66 -25.35
C ALA A 311 9.64 -2.35 -26.28
N THR A 312 8.69 -1.54 -25.82
CA THR A 312 7.38 -1.34 -26.48
C THR A 312 7.11 0.10 -26.87
N ASP A 313 7.80 1.07 -26.27
CA ASP A 313 7.76 2.47 -26.67
C ASP A 313 9.08 2.89 -27.35
N PRO A 314 9.04 3.23 -28.66
CA PRO A 314 10.23 3.67 -29.40
C PRO A 314 10.89 4.94 -28.86
N SER A 315 10.12 5.88 -28.32
CA SER A 315 10.65 7.11 -27.74
C SER A 315 11.40 6.85 -26.43
N TRP A 316 10.92 5.92 -25.60
CA TRP A 316 11.60 5.50 -24.37
C TRP A 316 12.90 4.77 -24.71
N LYS A 317 12.86 3.89 -25.70
CA LYS A 317 14.06 3.25 -26.25
C LYS A 317 15.08 4.26 -26.74
N ALA A 318 14.64 5.31 -27.43
CA ALA A 318 15.50 6.33 -28.00
C ALA A 318 16.12 7.25 -26.94
N ILE A 319 15.33 7.75 -25.99
CA ILE A 319 15.81 8.68 -24.96
C ILE A 319 16.64 7.98 -23.87
N TRP A 320 16.35 6.72 -23.54
CA TRP A 320 17.03 6.01 -22.46
C TRP A 320 18.56 6.07 -22.48
N PRO A 321 19.26 5.81 -23.60
CA PRO A 321 20.72 5.96 -23.67
C PRO A 321 21.19 7.42 -23.52
N GLN A 322 20.31 8.40 -23.75
CA GLN A 322 20.59 9.83 -23.65
C GLN A 322 20.35 10.41 -22.25
N LEU A 323 19.69 9.68 -21.35
CA LEU A 323 19.66 10.00 -19.92
C LEU A 323 21.03 9.69 -19.30
N LYS A 324 21.81 10.71 -18.94
CA LYS A 324 23.21 10.58 -18.48
C LYS A 324 23.38 10.59 -16.96
N SER A 325 22.36 11.02 -16.23
CA SER A 325 22.34 11.05 -14.76
C SER A 325 21.61 9.83 -14.19
N TRP A 326 21.22 9.90 -12.92
CA TRP A 326 20.36 8.89 -12.30
C TRP A 326 19.11 8.66 -13.15
N LYS A 327 18.84 7.40 -13.48
CA LYS A 327 17.67 7.02 -14.26
C LYS A 327 17.13 5.68 -13.82
N LYS A 328 15.81 5.54 -13.86
CA LYS A 328 15.12 4.29 -13.59
C LYS A 328 13.84 4.22 -14.41
N GLU A 329 13.55 3.02 -14.88
CA GLU A 329 12.29 2.67 -15.50
C GLU A 329 11.52 1.76 -14.54
N PHE A 330 10.24 2.06 -14.36
CA PHE A 330 9.30 1.25 -13.61
C PHE A 330 8.10 0.91 -14.50
N GLU A 331 7.55 -0.27 -14.30
CA GLU A 331 6.31 -0.72 -14.94
C GLU A 331 5.32 -1.07 -13.83
N VAL A 332 4.07 -0.62 -13.95
CA VAL A 332 3.01 -0.96 -13.01
C VAL A 332 2.08 -2.00 -13.63
N LYS A 333 2.14 -3.23 -13.13
CA LYS A 333 1.30 -4.34 -13.61
C LYS A 333 -0.18 -4.08 -13.34
N GLY A 334 -1.02 -4.46 -14.29
CA GLY A 334 -2.46 -4.21 -14.25
C GLY A 334 -2.86 -2.74 -14.37
N ALA A 335 -1.93 -1.79 -14.49
CA ALA A 335 -2.27 -0.39 -14.78
C ALA A 335 -2.51 -0.21 -16.29
N ALA A 336 -3.34 0.78 -16.63
CA ALA A 336 -3.47 1.37 -17.95
C ALA A 336 -3.17 2.88 -17.89
N HIS A 337 -3.37 3.58 -19.00
CA HIS A 337 -2.89 4.94 -19.17
C HIS A 337 -3.40 5.90 -18.08
N TYR A 338 -4.71 5.95 -17.83
CA TYR A 338 -5.29 6.89 -16.86
C TYR A 338 -5.26 6.38 -15.42
N SER A 339 -4.67 5.22 -15.15
CA SER A 339 -4.42 4.74 -13.78
C SER A 339 -3.56 5.72 -12.99
N PHE A 340 -2.68 6.48 -13.65
CA PHE A 340 -1.84 7.53 -13.05
C PHE A 340 -2.58 8.85 -12.75
N SER A 341 -3.89 8.90 -12.97
CA SER A 341 -4.77 10.01 -12.55
C SER A 341 -5.62 9.62 -11.34
N ASP A 342 -6.32 10.59 -10.77
CA ASP A 342 -7.27 10.33 -9.68
C ASP A 342 -8.48 9.52 -10.14
N LEU A 343 -8.67 9.30 -11.45
CA LEU A 343 -9.84 8.57 -11.96
C LEU A 343 -9.91 7.15 -11.39
N SER A 344 -8.76 6.49 -11.20
CA SER A 344 -8.69 5.18 -10.55
C SER A 344 -9.21 5.25 -9.10
N LEU A 345 -8.73 6.20 -8.30
CA LEU A 345 -9.20 6.44 -6.93
C LEU A 345 -10.68 6.84 -6.86
N VAL A 346 -11.15 7.68 -7.79
CA VAL A 346 -12.55 8.10 -7.89
C VAL A 346 -13.45 6.87 -8.05
N THR A 347 -13.08 5.93 -8.93
CA THR A 347 -13.87 4.70 -9.10
C THR A 347 -13.90 3.84 -7.84
N SER A 348 -12.79 3.75 -7.09
CA SER A 348 -12.76 3.05 -5.80
C SER A 348 -13.66 3.72 -4.76
N VAL A 349 -13.54 5.04 -4.60
CA VAL A 349 -14.23 5.80 -3.54
C VAL A 349 -15.73 5.86 -3.81
N LEU A 350 -16.15 5.93 -5.08
CA LEU A 350 -17.56 5.87 -5.46
C LEU A 350 -18.12 4.44 -5.50
N GLY A 351 -17.31 3.42 -5.21
CA GLY A 351 -17.74 2.02 -5.22
C GLY A 351 -18.08 1.47 -6.61
N LEU A 352 -17.52 2.07 -7.66
CA LEU A 352 -17.80 1.72 -9.06
C LEU A 352 -16.88 0.60 -9.59
N GLU A 353 -15.87 0.20 -8.82
CA GLU A 353 -14.99 -0.93 -9.18
C GLU A 353 -15.82 -2.20 -9.46
N GLY A 354 -15.63 -2.80 -10.64
CA GLY A 354 -16.37 -3.99 -11.08
C GLY A 354 -17.79 -3.74 -11.62
N HIS A 355 -18.25 -2.49 -11.63
CA HIS A 355 -19.57 -2.08 -12.17
C HIS A 355 -19.45 -1.21 -13.44
N LEU A 356 -18.23 -0.82 -13.81
CA LEU A 356 -17.95 -0.02 -14.99
C LEU A 356 -17.92 -0.91 -16.25
N PRO A 357 -18.25 -0.35 -17.44
CA PRO A 357 -18.15 -1.04 -18.71
C PRO A 357 -16.74 -1.61 -18.95
N ALA A 358 -16.64 -2.69 -19.73
CA ALA A 358 -15.37 -3.37 -19.99
C ALA A 358 -14.34 -2.44 -20.66
N GLU A 359 -14.82 -1.50 -21.47
CA GLU A 359 -14.05 -0.47 -22.17
C GLU A 359 -13.32 0.48 -21.21
N VAL A 360 -13.78 0.59 -19.95
CA VAL A 360 -13.07 1.34 -18.90
C VAL A 360 -11.80 0.62 -18.47
N GLY A 361 -11.75 -0.71 -18.60
CA GLY A 361 -10.56 -1.51 -18.36
C GLY A 361 -9.39 -1.11 -19.26
N ASP A 362 -9.66 -0.63 -20.49
CA ASP A 362 -8.61 -0.15 -21.41
C ASP A 362 -8.00 1.19 -20.95
N ILE A 363 -8.72 1.94 -20.11
CA ILE A 363 -8.34 3.28 -19.63
C ILE A 363 -7.72 3.21 -18.23
N LEU A 364 -8.27 2.38 -17.34
CA LEU A 364 -7.89 2.29 -15.93
C LEU A 364 -7.16 0.98 -15.55
N GLY A 365 -7.14 0.00 -16.45
CA GLY A 365 -6.53 -1.29 -16.21
C GLY A 365 -7.35 -2.15 -15.24
N THR A 366 -6.68 -3.14 -14.66
CA THR A 366 -7.23 -4.10 -13.70
C THR A 366 -6.75 -3.84 -12.26
N ILE A 367 -5.78 -2.94 -12.08
CA ILE A 367 -5.28 -2.56 -10.75
C ILE A 367 -6.35 -1.77 -9.98
N LYS A 368 -6.53 -2.11 -8.69
CA LYS A 368 -7.45 -1.38 -7.80
C LYS A 368 -6.99 0.07 -7.62
N GLY A 369 -7.92 1.02 -7.61
CA GLY A 369 -7.58 2.44 -7.63
C GLY A 369 -6.79 2.91 -6.41
N VAL A 370 -7.20 2.51 -5.20
CA VAL A 370 -6.44 2.80 -3.97
C VAL A 370 -4.99 2.28 -4.07
N ARG A 371 -4.79 1.07 -4.60
CA ARG A 371 -3.45 0.48 -4.76
C ARG A 371 -2.63 1.25 -5.78
N MET A 372 -3.24 1.66 -6.88
CA MET A 372 -2.58 2.47 -7.90
C MET A 372 -2.11 3.81 -7.33
N SER A 373 -2.96 4.50 -6.55
CA SER A 373 -2.60 5.74 -5.87
C SER A 373 -1.46 5.54 -4.87
N GLN A 374 -1.48 4.45 -4.08
CA GLN A 374 -0.38 4.12 -3.15
C GLN A 374 0.95 3.93 -3.88
N ILE A 375 0.98 3.13 -4.95
CA ILE A 375 2.19 2.87 -5.74
C ILE A 375 2.72 4.19 -6.33
N THR A 376 1.86 4.94 -7.01
CA THR A 376 2.24 6.18 -7.68
C THR A 376 2.79 7.19 -6.67
N ASN A 377 2.05 7.45 -5.58
CA ASN A 377 2.48 8.41 -4.55
C ASN A 377 3.80 8.00 -3.91
N ALA A 378 3.99 6.73 -3.59
CA ALA A 378 5.19 6.25 -2.91
C ALA A 378 6.44 6.32 -3.81
N TYR A 379 6.32 5.95 -5.09
CA TYR A 379 7.43 6.00 -6.03
C TYR A 379 7.77 7.44 -6.44
N VAL A 380 6.75 8.29 -6.65
CA VAL A 380 6.94 9.71 -6.87
C VAL A 380 7.66 10.35 -5.68
N ALA A 381 7.16 10.14 -4.45
CA ALA A 381 7.78 10.69 -3.25
C ALA A 381 9.22 10.20 -3.04
N ALA A 382 9.49 8.91 -3.29
CA ALA A 382 10.84 8.34 -3.19
C ALA A 382 11.82 8.98 -4.20
N PHE A 383 11.40 9.19 -5.45
CA PHE A 383 12.20 9.92 -6.43
C PHE A 383 12.41 11.38 -6.02
N MET A 384 11.36 12.06 -5.58
CA MET A 384 11.46 13.46 -5.14
C MET A 384 12.41 13.59 -3.94
N ASP A 385 12.45 12.62 -3.03
CA ASP A 385 13.38 12.62 -1.90
C ASP A 385 14.83 12.54 -2.39
N ILE A 386 15.12 11.75 -3.44
CA ILE A 386 16.45 11.64 -4.05
C ILE A 386 16.85 12.95 -4.74
N VAL A 387 15.93 13.59 -5.44
CA VAL A 387 16.23 14.75 -6.29
C VAL A 387 16.25 16.06 -5.51
N LEU A 388 15.37 16.21 -4.52
CA LEU A 388 15.12 17.48 -3.84
C LEU A 388 15.56 17.48 -2.37
N LYS A 389 15.76 16.32 -1.78
CA LYS A 389 16.26 16.16 -0.39
C LYS A 389 17.55 15.33 -0.41
N ASP A 390 17.91 14.73 0.72
CA ASP A 390 19.06 13.83 0.85
C ASP A 390 18.63 12.35 0.83
N GLY A 391 17.55 12.04 0.08
CA GLY A 391 16.99 10.71 -0.06
C GLY A 391 17.96 9.74 -0.74
N LYS A 392 17.84 8.45 -0.40
CA LYS A 392 18.60 7.35 -1.00
C LYS A 392 17.64 6.41 -1.74
N GLU A 393 18.15 5.65 -2.70
CA GLU A 393 17.36 4.65 -3.44
C GLU A 393 16.62 3.65 -2.54
N ILE A 394 17.08 3.43 -1.30
CA ILE A 394 16.37 2.64 -0.28
C ILE A 394 14.92 3.10 -0.06
N GLY A 395 14.56 4.35 -0.40
CA GLY A 395 13.20 4.87 -0.37
C GLY A 395 12.22 4.08 -1.23
N PHE A 396 12.63 3.64 -2.43
CA PHE A 396 11.80 2.78 -3.30
C PHE A 396 11.55 1.41 -2.68
N PHE A 397 12.48 0.90 -1.87
CA PHE A 397 12.32 -0.37 -1.16
C PHE A 397 11.43 -0.23 0.09
N LYS A 398 11.41 0.95 0.74
CA LYS A 398 10.48 1.26 1.83
C LYS A 398 9.03 1.40 1.33
N ALA A 399 8.84 1.87 0.10
CA ALA A 399 7.55 1.90 -0.61
C ALA A 399 6.99 0.51 -0.97
N ASN A 400 7.74 -0.57 -0.70
CA ASN A 400 7.47 -1.94 -1.15
C ASN A 400 7.49 -2.99 -0.01
N LYS A 401 7.12 -2.57 1.22
CA LYS A 401 6.92 -3.43 2.41
C LYS A 401 5.54 -4.15 2.29
N HIS A 402 5.28 -5.44 2.59
CA HIS A 402 5.77 -6.32 3.67
C HIS A 402 5.29 -7.82 3.66
N THR A 403 6.15 -8.85 3.84
CA THR A 403 5.91 -10.18 4.52
C THR A 403 5.78 -11.55 3.83
N GLY A 404 6.90 -12.20 3.54
CA GLY A 404 7.01 -13.61 3.96
C GLY A 404 8.34 -14.25 3.59
N GLY A 405 8.77 -15.31 4.30
CA GLY A 405 10.04 -16.07 4.19
C GLY A 405 11.20 -15.23 4.65
N THR A 406 11.15 -14.03 4.13
CA THR A 406 11.60 -12.76 4.62
C THR A 406 10.63 -12.06 5.59
N GLY A 407 9.45 -12.62 5.87
CA GLY A 407 8.41 -12.04 6.75
C GLY A 407 8.52 -12.54 8.17
N TYR A 408 7.80 -11.94 9.11
CA TYR A 408 8.01 -12.19 10.54
C TYR A 408 7.73 -13.66 10.96
N ILE A 409 6.50 -14.15 10.72
CA ILE A 409 6.12 -15.55 11.01
C ILE A 409 6.87 -16.49 10.06
N GLY A 410 6.75 -16.24 8.76
CA GLY A 410 7.30 -17.09 7.72
C GLY A 410 8.81 -17.30 7.79
N GLY A 411 9.56 -16.26 8.16
CA GLY A 411 11.01 -16.34 8.30
C GLY A 411 11.45 -17.09 9.55
N ASP A 412 10.71 -16.98 10.65
CA ASP A 412 10.97 -17.75 11.86
C ASP A 412 10.60 -19.23 11.67
N THR A 413 9.49 -19.52 10.99
CA THR A 413 9.11 -20.87 10.58
C THR A 413 10.15 -21.49 9.63
N LEU A 414 10.64 -20.74 8.64
CA LEU A 414 11.71 -21.20 7.76
C LEU A 414 12.99 -21.51 8.54
N PHE A 415 13.39 -20.62 9.45
CA PHE A 415 14.53 -20.85 10.33
C PHE A 415 14.37 -22.16 11.13
N ALA A 416 13.21 -22.37 11.77
CA ALA A 416 12.96 -23.55 12.58
C ALA A 416 12.91 -24.86 11.77
N LEU A 417 12.31 -24.83 10.57
CA LEU A 417 12.27 -25.99 9.67
C LEU A 417 13.66 -26.31 9.13
N TYR A 418 14.41 -25.31 8.69
CA TYR A 418 15.74 -25.50 8.12
C TYR A 418 16.74 -26.05 9.14
N ASP A 419 16.68 -25.55 10.38
CA ASP A 419 17.54 -26.00 11.49
C ASP A 419 17.24 -27.45 11.88
N LYS A 420 15.96 -27.82 11.96
CA LYS A 420 15.54 -29.16 12.42
C LYS A 420 15.58 -30.23 11.32
N HIS A 421 15.22 -29.87 10.09
CA HIS A 421 15.01 -30.80 8.97
C HIS A 421 15.81 -30.40 7.74
N ALA A 422 17.13 -30.55 7.83
CA ALA A 422 18.01 -30.36 6.69
C ALA A 422 17.83 -31.41 5.56
N ASP A 423 17.04 -32.46 5.81
CA ASP A 423 16.64 -33.50 4.84
C ASP A 423 15.43 -33.09 3.98
N TYR A 424 14.74 -31.99 4.28
CA TYR A 424 13.56 -31.56 3.52
C TYR A 424 13.97 -30.73 2.31
N GLU A 425 13.27 -30.93 1.19
CA GLU A 425 13.40 -30.08 0.01
C GLU A 425 12.49 -28.87 0.18
N ILE A 426 13.05 -27.77 0.68
CA ILE A 426 12.29 -26.56 0.98
C ILE A 426 12.36 -25.60 -0.21
N SER A 427 11.19 -25.23 -0.74
CA SER A 427 11.02 -24.20 -1.75
C SER A 427 10.39 -22.95 -1.14
N VAL A 428 10.97 -21.78 -1.40
CA VAL A 428 10.62 -20.51 -0.75
C VAL A 428 10.22 -19.50 -1.82
N LEU A 429 8.98 -19.01 -1.77
CA LEU A 429 8.51 -17.95 -2.66
C LEU A 429 9.12 -16.59 -2.28
N ILE A 430 9.89 -15.96 -3.16
CA ILE A 430 10.54 -14.68 -2.87
C ILE A 430 10.26 -13.69 -3.98
N ARG A 431 9.83 -12.48 -3.61
CA ARG A 431 9.42 -11.45 -4.60
C ARG A 431 10.56 -10.87 -5.41
N THR A 432 11.76 -10.77 -4.84
CA THR A 432 12.88 -10.05 -5.47
C THR A 432 14.20 -10.79 -5.33
N GLU A 433 15.07 -10.61 -6.31
CA GLU A 433 16.41 -11.20 -6.35
C GLU A 433 17.30 -10.77 -5.17
N GLU A 434 17.15 -9.53 -4.68
CA GLU A 434 17.95 -9.03 -3.54
C GLU A 434 17.60 -9.77 -2.24
N LYS A 435 16.29 -9.98 -2.02
CA LYS A 435 15.80 -10.77 -0.89
C LYS A 435 16.21 -12.24 -1.05
N ALA A 436 16.15 -12.76 -2.28
CA ALA A 436 16.55 -14.13 -2.58
C ALA A 436 18.02 -14.36 -2.25
N LYS A 437 18.89 -13.39 -2.56
CA LYS A 437 20.32 -13.46 -2.22
C LYS A 437 20.55 -13.61 -0.72
N ILE A 438 19.89 -12.79 0.11
CA ILE A 438 20.02 -12.84 1.57
C ILE A 438 19.52 -14.18 2.14
N VAL A 439 18.37 -14.66 1.63
CA VAL A 439 17.82 -15.96 2.02
C VAL A 439 18.74 -17.10 1.60
N ASN A 440 19.30 -17.06 0.39
CA ASN A 440 20.22 -18.08 -0.13
C ASN A 440 21.57 -18.08 0.61
N GLU A 441 22.07 -16.91 1.03
CA GLU A 441 23.27 -16.79 1.87
C GLU A 441 23.05 -17.43 3.26
N THR A 442 21.85 -17.28 3.82
CA THR A 442 21.50 -17.83 5.15
C THR A 442 21.13 -19.31 5.09
N PHE A 443 20.41 -19.72 4.04
CA PHE A 443 19.84 -21.05 3.87
C PHE A 443 20.18 -21.63 2.49
N PRO A 444 21.46 -22.00 2.24
CA PRO A 444 21.95 -22.34 0.89
C PRO A 444 21.36 -23.60 0.24
N LYS A 445 20.52 -24.35 0.97
CA LYS A 445 19.86 -25.56 0.47
C LYS A 445 18.41 -25.31 0.05
N VAL A 446 17.86 -24.13 0.29
CA VAL A 446 16.48 -23.83 -0.08
C VAL A 446 16.41 -23.47 -1.56
N ARG A 447 15.39 -23.98 -2.26
CA ARG A 447 15.11 -23.58 -3.64
C ARG A 447 14.33 -22.27 -3.64
N ILE A 448 14.87 -21.27 -4.31
CA ILE A 448 14.18 -20.00 -4.50
C ILE A 448 13.16 -20.13 -5.62
N VAL A 449 11.92 -19.73 -5.34
CA VAL A 449 10.88 -19.51 -6.35
C VAL A 449 10.64 -18.02 -6.45
N LEU A 450 11.05 -17.39 -7.55
CA LEU A 450 10.82 -15.96 -7.73
C LEU A 450 9.37 -15.71 -8.16
N GLY A 451 8.63 -14.95 -7.34
CA GLY A 451 7.22 -14.64 -7.58
C GLY A 451 6.55 -14.02 -6.35
N GLY A 452 5.32 -13.54 -6.54
CA GLY A 452 4.46 -13.00 -5.49
C GLY A 452 3.12 -13.75 -5.40
N LEU A 453 2.26 -13.31 -4.48
CA LEU A 453 0.96 -13.93 -4.22
C LEU A 453 -0.06 -13.73 -5.36
N ASP A 454 0.12 -12.69 -6.17
CA ASP A 454 -0.69 -12.44 -7.37
C ASP A 454 -0.28 -13.33 -8.56
N ASN A 455 0.86 -14.04 -8.48
CA ASN A 455 1.29 -14.97 -9.51
C ASN A 455 0.56 -16.32 -9.34
N ALA A 456 -0.77 -16.32 -9.55
CA ALA A 456 -1.63 -17.48 -9.35
C ALA A 456 -1.09 -18.75 -10.03
N LYS A 457 -0.56 -18.64 -11.25
CA LYS A 457 0.06 -19.77 -11.97
C LYS A 457 1.27 -20.37 -11.24
N ILE A 458 2.16 -19.52 -10.70
CA ILE A 458 3.32 -20.00 -9.93
C ILE A 458 2.85 -20.69 -8.66
N LEU A 459 1.88 -20.09 -7.95
CA LEU A 459 1.32 -20.69 -6.74
C LEU A 459 0.65 -22.03 -7.01
N GLU A 460 -0.17 -22.12 -8.06
CA GLU A 460 -0.82 -23.37 -8.49
C GLU A 460 0.23 -24.44 -8.82
N GLU A 461 1.24 -24.10 -9.62
CA GLU A 461 2.29 -25.05 -10.03
C GLU A 461 3.13 -25.56 -8.86
N GLU A 462 3.50 -24.66 -7.94
CA GLU A 462 4.32 -25.03 -6.78
C GLU A 462 3.51 -25.78 -5.71
N ALA A 463 2.26 -25.36 -5.47
CA ALA A 463 1.35 -26.07 -4.59
C ALA A 463 0.96 -27.46 -5.11
N ALA A 464 0.87 -27.66 -6.44
CA ALA A 464 0.64 -28.98 -7.03
C ALA A 464 1.82 -29.95 -6.87
N LYS A 465 3.05 -29.42 -6.74
CA LYS A 465 4.27 -30.22 -6.61
C LYS A 465 4.59 -30.58 -5.16
N ALA A 466 4.31 -29.66 -4.23
CA ALA A 466 4.68 -29.78 -2.83
C ALA A 466 3.78 -30.76 -2.06
N ASP A 467 4.37 -31.57 -1.19
CA ASP A 467 3.63 -32.44 -0.28
C ASP A 467 3.02 -31.63 0.86
N VAL A 468 3.71 -30.58 1.31
CA VAL A 468 3.23 -29.64 2.34
C VAL A 468 3.38 -28.20 1.85
N VAL A 469 2.28 -27.45 1.88
CA VAL A 469 2.24 -26.02 1.64
C VAL A 469 2.06 -25.28 2.96
N ILE A 470 2.99 -24.39 3.29
CA ILE A 470 2.94 -23.52 4.47
C ILE A 470 2.67 -22.08 4.03
N HIS A 471 1.48 -21.58 4.33
CA HIS A 471 1.00 -20.28 3.90
C HIS A 471 1.00 -19.30 5.08
N THR A 472 1.92 -18.33 5.08
CA THR A 472 2.15 -17.40 6.23
C THR A 472 2.12 -15.92 5.84
N ALA A 473 1.45 -15.62 4.74
CA ALA A 473 1.76 -14.54 3.84
C ALA A 473 0.55 -13.72 3.48
N ASP A 474 0.23 -12.71 4.29
CA ASP A 474 -1.09 -12.10 4.19
C ASP A 474 -2.18 -13.20 4.16
N ALA A 475 -1.89 -14.32 4.84
CA ALA A 475 -2.52 -15.60 4.49
C ALA A 475 -4.01 -15.54 4.78
N SER A 476 -4.37 -14.84 5.85
CA SER A 476 -5.74 -14.62 6.32
C SER A 476 -6.52 -13.58 5.49
N ASP A 477 -5.86 -12.84 4.59
CA ASP A 477 -6.43 -11.68 3.89
C ASP A 477 -6.31 -11.76 2.36
N HIS A 478 -5.45 -12.63 1.83
CA HIS A 478 -5.20 -12.75 0.39
C HIS A 478 -5.99 -13.89 -0.27
N GLU A 479 -7.26 -13.64 -0.60
CA GLU A 479 -8.14 -14.62 -1.25
C GLU A 479 -7.56 -15.24 -2.55
N GLY A 480 -6.91 -14.43 -3.39
CA GLY A 480 -6.36 -14.89 -4.68
C GLY A 480 -5.35 -16.02 -4.53
N ALA A 481 -4.36 -15.82 -3.65
CA ALA A 481 -3.38 -16.84 -3.29
C ALA A 481 -4.00 -18.07 -2.63
N ALA A 482 -4.96 -17.88 -1.72
CA ALA A 482 -5.67 -19.01 -1.10
C ALA A 482 -6.38 -19.87 -2.16
N LYS A 483 -7.06 -19.24 -3.14
CA LYS A 483 -7.71 -19.93 -4.27
C LYS A 483 -6.68 -20.64 -5.17
N ALA A 484 -5.56 -19.99 -5.47
CA ALA A 484 -4.50 -20.57 -6.30
C ALA A 484 -3.84 -21.79 -5.61
N ILE A 485 -3.54 -21.69 -4.31
CA ILE A 485 -2.99 -22.80 -3.52
C ILE A 485 -3.99 -23.96 -3.45
N ALA A 486 -5.26 -23.67 -3.14
CA ALA A 486 -6.31 -24.69 -3.11
C ALA A 486 -6.43 -25.43 -4.45
N LYS A 487 -6.40 -24.68 -5.57
CA LYS A 487 -6.45 -25.25 -6.92
C LYS A 487 -5.21 -26.08 -7.25
N GLY A 488 -4.01 -25.60 -6.92
CA GLY A 488 -2.76 -26.33 -7.09
C GLY A 488 -2.79 -27.65 -6.33
N LEU A 489 -3.10 -27.62 -5.03
CA LEU A 489 -3.23 -28.79 -4.18
C LEU A 489 -4.25 -29.78 -4.74
N ALA A 490 -5.45 -29.33 -5.12
CA ALA A 490 -6.49 -30.19 -5.68
C ALA A 490 -6.08 -30.85 -7.01
N SER A 491 -5.27 -30.17 -7.83
CA SER A 491 -4.81 -30.71 -9.12
C SER A 491 -3.61 -31.64 -9.01
N GLY A 492 -2.76 -31.47 -7.99
CA GLY A 492 -1.51 -32.20 -7.83
C GLY A 492 -1.58 -33.44 -6.95
N HIS A 493 -2.70 -33.66 -6.27
CA HIS A 493 -2.84 -34.66 -5.19
C HIS A 493 -4.04 -35.59 -5.38
N SER A 494 -3.89 -36.83 -4.93
CA SER A 494 -4.87 -37.90 -5.00
C SER A 494 -4.85 -38.72 -3.70
N ASN A 495 -5.68 -39.75 -3.58
CA ASN A 495 -5.69 -40.60 -2.38
C ASN A 495 -4.38 -41.40 -2.21
N GLU A 496 -3.58 -41.55 -3.27
CA GLU A 496 -2.24 -42.16 -3.24
C GLU A 496 -1.11 -41.16 -2.97
N LYS A 497 -1.33 -39.87 -3.24
CA LYS A 497 -0.38 -38.77 -3.00
C LYS A 497 -1.11 -37.62 -2.34
N LEU A 498 -1.12 -37.60 -1.01
CA LEU A 498 -1.82 -36.58 -0.23
C LEU A 498 -1.09 -35.23 -0.27
N GLY A 499 -1.85 -34.14 -0.26
CA GLY A 499 -1.34 -32.78 -0.12
C GLY A 499 -1.77 -32.17 1.20
N PHE A 500 -0.87 -31.46 1.88
CA PHE A 500 -1.14 -30.83 3.17
C PHE A 500 -1.02 -29.32 3.08
N TRP A 501 -1.95 -28.59 3.68
CA TRP A 501 -1.96 -27.13 3.71
C TRP A 501 -1.99 -26.61 5.15
N LEU A 502 -0.88 -26.05 5.61
CA LEU A 502 -0.79 -25.33 6.86
C LEU A 502 -0.98 -23.84 6.59
N HIS A 503 -2.09 -23.29 7.04
CA HIS A 503 -2.51 -21.92 6.78
C HIS A 503 -2.41 -21.07 8.03
N THR A 504 -1.91 -19.84 7.90
CA THR A 504 -1.91 -18.88 9.01
C THR A 504 -3.22 -18.09 8.97
N GLY A 505 -4.10 -18.33 9.94
CA GLY A 505 -5.22 -17.46 10.29
C GLY A 505 -4.78 -16.33 11.24
N GLY A 506 -5.71 -15.75 11.99
CA GLY A 506 -5.39 -14.81 13.06
C GLY A 506 -6.56 -14.58 14.00
N THR A 507 -6.33 -14.53 15.32
CA THR A 507 -7.43 -14.41 16.29
C THR A 507 -8.11 -13.03 16.28
N GLY A 508 -7.69 -12.12 15.40
CA GLY A 508 -8.48 -10.95 15.03
C GLY A 508 -9.90 -11.33 14.59
N ILE A 509 -10.09 -12.53 14.03
CA ILE A 509 -11.42 -13.08 13.71
C ILE A 509 -12.35 -13.20 14.93
N LEU A 510 -11.79 -13.36 16.14
CA LEU A 510 -12.55 -13.46 17.39
C LEU A 510 -13.08 -12.11 17.88
N CYS A 511 -12.57 -11.00 17.33
CA CYS A 511 -12.96 -9.64 17.72
C CYS A 511 -14.30 -9.19 17.12
N TRP A 512 -14.95 -10.01 16.28
CA TRP A 512 -16.10 -9.62 15.45
C TRP A 512 -17.24 -8.94 16.23
N GLU A 513 -17.51 -9.35 17.47
CA GLU A 513 -18.54 -8.70 18.29
C GLU A 513 -18.18 -7.28 18.69
N THR A 514 -16.95 -7.08 19.21
CA THR A 514 -16.50 -5.76 19.63
C THR A 514 -16.27 -4.85 18.43
N MET A 515 -15.91 -5.40 17.27
CA MET A 515 -15.76 -4.64 16.03
C MET A 515 -17.09 -4.08 15.49
N ARG A 516 -18.24 -4.65 15.88
CA ARG A 516 -19.57 -4.19 15.44
C ARG A 516 -20.13 -3.03 16.26
N ASP A 517 -19.56 -2.74 17.44
CA ASP A 517 -20.08 -1.71 18.35
C ASP A 517 -18.94 -0.94 19.03
N ASP A 518 -18.71 0.28 18.56
CA ASP A 518 -17.65 1.16 19.07
C ASP A 518 -17.86 1.60 20.52
N ASN A 519 -19.09 1.49 21.05
CA ASN A 519 -19.34 1.76 22.46
C ASN A 519 -18.72 0.70 23.38
N ARG A 520 -18.32 -0.45 22.82
CA ARG A 520 -17.74 -1.58 23.55
C ARG A 520 -16.22 -1.59 23.55
N LEU A 521 -15.59 -0.53 23.08
CA LEU A 521 -14.13 -0.40 23.06
C LEU A 521 -13.55 -0.47 24.47
N GLY A 522 -12.54 -1.31 24.62
CA GLY A 522 -11.85 -1.52 25.88
C GLY A 522 -12.71 -2.17 26.95
N GLU A 523 -13.89 -2.70 26.65
CA GLU A 523 -14.74 -3.38 27.63
C GLU A 523 -14.16 -4.73 28.05
N TRP A 524 -14.56 -5.16 29.25
CA TRP A 524 -14.31 -6.51 29.74
C TRP A 524 -15.25 -7.51 29.06
N SER A 525 -14.72 -8.66 28.62
CA SER A 525 -15.51 -9.76 28.06
C SER A 525 -15.07 -11.10 28.60
N GLU A 526 -15.99 -11.91 29.13
CA GLU A 526 -15.72 -13.28 29.58
C GLU A 526 -15.77 -14.32 28.44
N ARG A 527 -16.15 -13.91 27.23
CA ARG A 527 -16.22 -14.82 26.08
C ARG A 527 -14.83 -15.39 25.77
N GLU A 528 -14.75 -16.70 25.60
CA GLU A 528 -13.53 -17.43 25.26
C GLU A 528 -13.88 -18.57 24.30
N TYR A 529 -13.11 -18.71 23.23
CA TYR A 529 -13.25 -19.79 22.25
C TYR A 529 -12.34 -20.97 22.58
N ASN A 530 -12.68 -22.19 22.17
CA ASN A 530 -11.87 -23.38 22.48
C ASN A 530 -11.68 -24.25 21.23
N ASP A 531 -10.43 -24.50 20.85
CA ASP A 531 -10.10 -25.25 19.63
C ASP A 531 -10.30 -26.77 19.75
N TRP A 532 -10.52 -27.29 20.96
CA TRP A 532 -10.69 -28.70 21.25
C TRP A 532 -12.14 -29.08 21.53
N THR A 533 -12.78 -28.42 22.50
CA THR A 533 -14.14 -28.78 22.94
C THR A 533 -15.24 -28.16 22.09
N ALA A 534 -14.93 -27.09 21.34
CA ALA A 534 -15.92 -26.27 20.64
C ALA A 534 -15.38 -25.74 19.29
N VAL A 535 -14.69 -26.59 18.53
CA VAL A 535 -14.09 -26.18 17.24
C VAL A 535 -15.12 -25.66 16.23
N GLN A 536 -16.38 -26.13 16.31
CA GLN A 536 -17.46 -25.63 15.45
C GLN A 536 -17.79 -24.16 15.69
N ASP A 537 -17.53 -23.64 16.90
CA ASP A 537 -17.72 -22.22 17.20
C ASP A 537 -16.69 -21.34 16.48
N LEU A 538 -15.55 -21.91 16.10
CA LEU A 538 -14.50 -21.25 15.31
C LEU A 538 -14.81 -21.36 13.80
N THR A 539 -15.12 -22.56 13.32
CA THR A 539 -15.43 -22.76 11.89
C THR A 539 -16.78 -22.15 11.49
N GLY A 540 -17.70 -22.00 12.44
CA GLY A 540 -19.03 -21.42 12.29
C GLY A 540 -19.15 -19.93 12.59
N LEU A 541 -18.03 -19.19 12.71
CA LEU A 541 -18.07 -17.74 12.93
C LEU A 541 -18.84 -16.99 11.82
N PRO A 542 -19.42 -15.80 12.12
CA PRO A 542 -20.17 -15.02 11.15
C PRO A 542 -19.37 -14.69 9.87
N LYS A 543 -20.06 -14.59 8.73
CA LYS A 543 -19.41 -14.35 7.41
C LYS A 543 -18.70 -12.99 7.31
N ASP A 544 -19.14 -12.02 8.09
CA ASP A 544 -18.54 -10.69 8.23
C ASP A 544 -17.44 -10.62 9.30
N ALA A 545 -17.16 -11.73 10.01
CA ALA A 545 -16.02 -11.80 10.90
C ALA A 545 -14.72 -11.63 10.08
N PHE A 546 -13.78 -10.89 10.65
CA PHE A 546 -12.49 -10.58 10.03
C PHE A 546 -11.76 -11.88 9.61
N HIS A 547 -11.13 -11.93 8.43
CA HIS A 547 -10.50 -13.12 7.84
C HIS A 547 -11.42 -14.31 7.44
N LYS A 548 -12.72 -14.29 7.78
CA LYS A 548 -13.60 -15.47 7.58
C LYS A 548 -13.69 -15.92 6.11
N ASN A 549 -13.64 -14.97 5.19
CA ASN A 549 -13.64 -15.21 3.74
C ASN A 549 -12.48 -16.13 3.30
N VAL A 550 -11.29 -16.00 3.89
CA VAL A 550 -10.14 -16.83 3.55
C VAL A 550 -10.14 -18.15 4.32
N ASP A 551 -10.50 -18.13 5.60
CA ASP A 551 -10.69 -19.36 6.40
C ASP A 551 -11.67 -20.31 5.71
N ASP A 552 -12.76 -19.78 5.15
CA ASP A 552 -13.74 -20.57 4.39
C ASP A 552 -13.12 -21.24 3.15
N ILE A 553 -12.22 -20.56 2.42
CA ILE A 553 -11.52 -21.13 1.26
C ILE A 553 -10.65 -22.30 1.69
N VAL A 554 -9.92 -22.14 2.80
CA VAL A 554 -9.01 -23.17 3.34
C VAL A 554 -9.80 -24.38 3.84
N LEU A 555 -10.88 -24.17 4.59
CA LEU A 555 -11.76 -25.24 5.05
C LEU A 555 -12.39 -25.98 3.87
N SER A 556 -12.87 -25.24 2.85
CA SER A 556 -13.48 -25.83 1.65
C SER A 556 -12.51 -26.61 0.78
N ALA A 557 -11.20 -26.35 0.89
CA ALA A 557 -10.17 -27.11 0.18
C ALA A 557 -9.91 -28.49 0.80
N GLY A 558 -10.35 -28.73 2.04
CA GLY A 558 -10.19 -30.00 2.73
C GLY A 558 -10.97 -31.13 2.05
N SER A 559 -10.30 -32.26 1.81
CA SER A 559 -10.88 -33.42 1.13
C SER A 559 -10.22 -34.74 1.59
N GLU A 560 -10.52 -35.85 0.89
CA GLU A 560 -9.80 -37.11 1.10
C GLU A 560 -8.32 -36.99 0.74
N SER A 561 -8.00 -36.29 -0.37
CA SER A 561 -6.63 -36.12 -0.88
C SER A 561 -5.91 -34.87 -0.36
N VAL A 562 -6.64 -33.86 0.13
CA VAL A 562 -6.07 -32.61 0.64
C VAL A 562 -6.41 -32.43 2.12
N LYS A 563 -5.39 -32.24 2.95
CA LYS A 563 -5.52 -32.04 4.41
C LYS A 563 -5.19 -30.61 4.78
N THR A 564 -6.13 -29.89 5.39
CA THR A 564 -5.91 -28.48 5.77
C THR A 564 -5.78 -28.31 7.28
N ALA A 565 -4.97 -27.34 7.71
CA ALA A 565 -4.89 -26.89 9.10
C ALA A 565 -4.77 -25.37 9.15
N ILE A 566 -5.67 -24.69 9.86
CA ILE A 566 -5.63 -23.25 10.12
C ILE A 566 -5.01 -23.04 11.50
N LEU A 567 -3.83 -22.42 11.54
CA LEU A 567 -3.16 -21.98 12.75
C LEU A 567 -3.53 -20.51 12.98
N CYS A 568 -4.25 -20.23 14.05
CA CYS A 568 -4.83 -18.94 14.38
C CYS A 568 -4.11 -18.35 15.60
N PRO A 569 -2.95 -17.69 15.41
CA PRO A 569 -2.21 -17.05 16.50
C PRO A 569 -2.86 -15.72 16.92
N PRO A 570 -2.70 -15.32 18.20
CA PRO A 570 -3.17 -14.05 18.72
C PRO A 570 -2.07 -13.00 18.61
N THR A 571 -1.85 -12.15 19.63
CA THR A 571 -0.72 -11.21 19.60
C THR A 571 0.60 -11.97 19.57
N ILE A 572 1.28 -11.90 18.43
CA ILE A 572 2.60 -12.53 18.24
C ILE A 572 3.68 -11.53 18.69
N TYR A 573 4.62 -11.95 19.53
CA TYR A 573 5.71 -11.11 20.02
C TYR A 573 7.06 -11.85 20.02
N GLY A 574 8.11 -11.16 20.47
CA GLY A 574 9.49 -11.64 20.40
C GLY A 574 10.27 -11.07 19.21
N ARG A 575 11.58 -11.30 19.18
CA ARG A 575 12.42 -11.00 18.01
C ARG A 575 12.45 -12.21 17.08
N GLY A 576 12.11 -12.00 15.82
CA GLY A 576 12.15 -13.07 14.80
C GLY A 576 13.58 -13.50 14.47
N ARG A 577 13.76 -14.78 14.14
CA ARG A 577 15.05 -15.42 13.81
C ARG A 577 15.29 -15.58 12.31
N GLY A 578 14.30 -15.24 11.49
CA GLY A 578 14.44 -15.22 10.04
C GLY A 578 15.43 -14.14 9.57
N PRO A 579 15.98 -14.27 8.36
CA PRO A 579 17.11 -13.44 7.89
C PRO A 579 16.75 -11.99 7.54
N LEU A 580 15.45 -11.63 7.54
CA LEU A 580 14.96 -10.34 7.06
C LEU A 580 14.03 -9.65 8.07
N ASN A 581 12.70 -9.77 7.95
CA ASN A 581 11.81 -9.10 8.89
C ASN A 581 11.77 -9.81 10.24
N THR A 582 12.34 -9.18 11.26
CA THR A 582 12.41 -9.70 12.64
C THR A 582 11.50 -8.94 13.61
N ARG A 583 10.70 -7.98 13.12
CA ARG A 583 9.83 -7.11 13.94
C ARG A 583 8.38 -7.58 13.89
N SER A 584 7.73 -7.64 15.05
CA SER A 584 6.28 -7.83 15.14
C SER A 584 5.50 -6.51 14.91
N ARG A 585 4.18 -6.56 15.10
CA ARG A 585 3.21 -5.47 14.83
C ARG A 585 2.64 -4.89 16.13
N GLN A 586 1.56 -5.43 16.67
CA GLN A 586 0.75 -4.81 17.75
C GLN A 586 1.57 -4.30 18.96
N ALA A 587 2.37 -5.15 19.60
CA ALA A 587 3.17 -4.76 20.78
C ALA A 587 4.31 -3.79 20.46
N TYR A 588 4.87 -3.87 19.25
CA TYR A 588 5.94 -2.97 18.81
C TYR A 588 5.40 -1.61 18.38
N GLU A 589 4.21 -1.54 17.79
CA GLU A 589 3.51 -0.27 17.52
C GLU A 589 3.10 0.44 18.83
N LEU A 590 2.70 -0.32 19.85
CA LEU A 590 2.44 0.22 21.19
C LEU A 590 3.71 0.86 21.79
N ALA A 591 4.84 0.14 21.75
CA ALA A 591 6.13 0.67 22.16
C ALA A 591 6.54 1.90 21.35
N HIS A 592 6.37 1.87 20.02
CA HIS A 592 6.64 3.01 19.14
C HIS A 592 5.84 4.25 19.54
N LEU A 593 4.54 4.10 19.80
CA LEU A 593 3.67 5.20 20.22
C LEU A 593 4.07 5.77 21.59
N ILE A 594 4.41 4.91 22.56
CA ILE A 594 4.88 5.35 23.87
C ILE A 594 6.17 6.19 23.74
N LEU A 595 7.13 5.69 22.96
CA LEU A 595 8.43 6.35 22.74
C LEU A 595 8.29 7.68 22.01
N THR A 596 7.43 7.77 21.00
CA THR A 596 7.29 8.97 20.16
C THR A 596 6.27 9.96 20.73
N GLY A 597 5.15 9.45 21.24
CA GLY A 597 4.05 10.24 21.79
C GLY A 597 4.32 10.78 23.19
N GLN A 598 5.20 10.14 23.97
CA GLN A 598 5.52 10.54 25.35
C GLN A 598 4.28 10.53 26.26
N TYR A 599 3.46 9.47 26.15
CA TYR A 599 2.32 9.13 27.02
C TYR A 599 1.99 7.63 26.93
N ILE A 600 1.14 7.13 27.84
CA ILE A 600 0.63 5.74 27.83
C ILE A 600 -0.75 5.74 27.15
N PRO A 601 -0.92 5.12 25.96
CA PRO A 601 -2.20 5.10 25.27
C PRO A 601 -3.17 4.09 25.91
N ILE A 602 -4.42 4.51 26.12
CA ILE A 602 -5.52 3.68 26.64
C ILE A 602 -6.71 3.80 25.67
N ILE A 603 -7.24 2.68 25.18
CA ILE A 603 -8.42 2.68 24.30
C ILE A 603 -9.66 2.30 25.10
N GLY A 604 -10.71 3.11 24.98
CA GLY A 604 -11.98 2.91 25.67
C GLY A 604 -11.78 2.70 27.18
N GLN A 605 -12.39 1.67 27.76
CA GLN A 605 -12.27 1.40 29.19
C GLN A 605 -10.93 0.75 29.60
N GLY A 606 -10.05 0.41 28.65
CA GLY A 606 -8.73 -0.19 28.94
C GLY A 606 -8.76 -1.61 29.51
N LYS A 607 -9.86 -2.34 29.37
CA LYS A 607 -10.05 -3.71 29.91
C LYS A 607 -10.10 -4.80 28.84
N ALA A 608 -9.75 -4.45 27.61
CA ALA A 608 -9.64 -5.39 26.50
C ALA A 608 -8.53 -6.42 26.76
N ARG A 609 -8.84 -7.70 26.52
CA ARG A 609 -7.96 -8.84 26.76
C ARG A 609 -7.61 -9.60 25.50
N TRP A 610 -6.34 -9.94 25.35
CA TRP A 610 -5.82 -10.73 24.23
C TRP A 610 -4.95 -11.87 24.73
N ASN A 611 -5.08 -13.04 24.10
CA ASN A 611 -4.03 -14.04 24.19
C ASN A 611 -2.74 -13.56 23.50
N ASN A 612 -1.63 -14.20 23.81
CA ASN A 612 -0.36 -13.89 23.18
C ASN A 612 0.49 -15.15 22.96
N VAL A 613 1.42 -15.07 22.01
CA VAL A 613 2.37 -16.16 21.74
C VAL A 613 3.71 -15.61 21.24
N HIS A 614 4.80 -16.22 21.71
CA HIS A 614 6.13 -15.90 21.19
C HIS A 614 6.30 -16.50 19.77
N VAL A 615 6.90 -15.76 18.84
CA VAL A 615 7.02 -16.19 17.43
C VAL A 615 7.72 -17.53 17.26
N SER A 616 8.67 -17.86 18.14
CA SER A 616 9.36 -19.16 18.12
C SER A 616 8.43 -20.33 18.46
N ASP A 617 7.46 -20.13 19.35
CA ASP A 617 6.51 -21.17 19.75
C ASP A 617 5.49 -21.42 18.62
N LEU A 618 5.05 -20.36 17.94
CA LEU A 618 4.25 -20.47 16.72
C LEU A 618 5.00 -21.23 15.61
N ALA A 619 6.25 -20.87 15.35
CA ALA A 619 7.11 -21.57 14.40
C ALA A 619 7.26 -23.06 14.75
N GLN A 620 7.39 -23.38 16.04
CA GLN A 620 7.48 -24.77 16.50
C GLN A 620 6.20 -25.57 16.23
N LEU A 621 5.01 -24.95 16.28
CA LEU A 621 3.77 -25.63 15.90
C LEU A 621 3.72 -25.93 14.40
N PHE A 622 4.16 -24.99 13.55
CA PHE A 622 4.29 -25.26 12.10
C PHE A 622 5.23 -26.44 11.83
N VAL A 623 6.35 -26.52 12.54
CA VAL A 623 7.28 -27.67 12.45
C VAL A 623 6.60 -28.98 12.82
N LEU A 624 5.88 -29.03 13.96
CA LEU A 624 5.21 -30.25 14.43
C LEU A 624 4.09 -30.71 13.48
N LEU A 625 3.30 -29.78 12.94
CA LEU A 625 2.27 -30.11 11.96
C LEU A 625 2.87 -30.52 10.61
N THR A 626 4.02 -29.96 10.23
CA THR A 626 4.76 -30.39 9.04
C THR A 626 5.31 -31.80 9.23
N GLU A 627 5.84 -32.14 10.41
CA GLU A 627 6.26 -33.51 10.75
C GLU A 627 5.09 -34.50 10.68
N ALA A 628 3.92 -34.13 11.21
CA ALA A 628 2.71 -34.93 11.10
C ALA A 628 2.31 -35.14 9.63
N ALA A 629 2.30 -34.09 8.82
CA ALA A 629 2.00 -34.14 7.39
C ALA A 629 2.98 -35.02 6.61
N VAL A 630 4.28 -34.82 6.81
CA VAL A 630 5.36 -35.60 6.19
C VAL A 630 5.32 -37.08 6.58
N SER A 631 4.89 -37.40 7.81
CA SER A 631 4.67 -38.79 8.25
C SER A 631 3.41 -39.42 7.66
N ASN A 632 2.68 -38.68 6.82
CA ASN A 632 1.40 -39.04 6.24
C ASN A 632 0.35 -39.40 7.31
N ASN A 633 0.40 -38.72 8.47
CA ASN A 633 -0.57 -38.91 9.53
C ASN A 633 -1.90 -38.29 9.10
N THR A 634 -2.92 -39.12 8.84
CA THR A 634 -4.23 -38.69 8.38
C THR A 634 -5.30 -38.69 9.47
N ASP A 635 -4.94 -38.64 10.76
CA ASP A 635 -5.93 -38.54 11.85
C ASP A 635 -6.87 -37.37 11.58
N ALA A 636 -8.17 -37.66 11.46
CA ALA A 636 -9.18 -36.66 11.17
C ALA A 636 -9.22 -35.54 12.22
N LYS A 637 -8.73 -35.76 13.45
CA LYS A 637 -8.63 -34.73 14.48
C LYS A 637 -7.55 -33.68 14.19
N LEU A 638 -6.58 -33.99 13.34
CA LEU A 638 -5.50 -33.06 12.98
C LEU A 638 -5.89 -32.10 11.84
N TRP A 639 -6.87 -32.46 11.02
CA TRP A 639 -7.03 -31.87 9.69
C TRP A 639 -8.47 -31.46 9.36
N ASN A 640 -8.62 -30.67 8.29
CA ASN A 640 -9.88 -30.26 7.68
C ASN A 640 -10.79 -29.55 8.69
N GLU A 641 -12.05 -29.97 8.84
CA GLU A 641 -13.03 -29.35 9.75
C GLU A 641 -12.56 -29.33 11.22
N GLN A 642 -11.69 -30.26 11.61
CA GLN A 642 -11.10 -30.33 12.93
C GLN A 642 -9.71 -29.67 13.00
N GLY A 643 -9.12 -29.33 11.85
CA GLY A 643 -7.79 -28.74 11.74
C GLY A 643 -7.75 -27.25 12.06
N TYR A 644 -8.52 -26.77 13.04
CA TYR A 644 -8.47 -25.37 13.49
C TYR A 644 -7.73 -25.30 14.82
N TYR A 645 -6.64 -24.55 14.87
CA TYR A 645 -5.72 -24.48 16.01
C TYR A 645 -5.64 -23.05 16.51
N LEU A 646 -6.02 -22.83 17.77
CA LEU A 646 -5.64 -21.60 18.46
C LEU A 646 -4.19 -21.77 18.93
N VAL A 647 -3.40 -20.69 18.91
CA VAL A 647 -1.96 -20.78 19.19
C VAL A 647 -1.55 -19.77 20.25
N GLU A 648 -1.81 -20.07 21.52
CA GLU A 648 -1.51 -19.18 22.65
C GLU A 648 -0.58 -19.81 23.69
N ASN A 649 0.13 -18.95 24.42
CA ASN A 649 0.91 -19.29 25.61
C ASN A 649 0.82 -18.18 26.67
N GLY A 650 -0.37 -17.61 26.86
CA GLY A 650 -0.58 -16.49 27.77
C GLY A 650 -1.72 -15.56 27.38
N GLU A 651 -2.07 -14.65 28.29
CA GLU A 651 -3.09 -13.61 28.13
C GLU A 651 -2.58 -12.31 28.77
N HIS A 652 -2.88 -11.16 28.15
CA HIS A 652 -2.59 -9.84 28.71
C HIS A 652 -3.79 -8.91 28.59
N LEU A 653 -3.85 -7.92 29.48
CA LEU A 653 -4.69 -6.73 29.33
C LEU A 653 -3.88 -5.66 28.60
N TRP A 654 -4.47 -5.05 27.57
CA TRP A 654 -3.77 -4.04 26.77
C TRP A 654 -3.31 -2.83 27.59
N ALA A 655 -4.16 -2.34 28.50
CA ALA A 655 -3.79 -1.22 29.36
C ALA A 655 -2.65 -1.56 30.32
N ASP A 656 -2.62 -2.78 30.85
CA ASP A 656 -1.55 -3.19 31.79
C ASP A 656 -0.22 -3.37 31.06
N LEU A 657 -0.25 -3.94 29.84
CA LEU A 657 0.93 -4.01 28.98
C LEU A 657 1.43 -2.60 28.62
N ALA A 658 0.53 -1.67 28.27
CA ALA A 658 0.87 -0.29 27.96
C ALA A 658 1.50 0.44 29.17
N ARG A 659 0.94 0.26 30.37
CA ARG A 659 1.48 0.79 31.62
C ARG A 659 2.85 0.22 31.93
N LEU A 660 3.04 -1.09 31.78
CA LEU A 660 4.32 -1.75 31.97
C LEU A 660 5.37 -1.20 30.99
N MET A 661 5.03 -1.08 29.71
CA MET A 661 5.89 -0.48 28.70
C MET A 661 6.25 0.98 29.02
N GLY A 662 5.28 1.80 29.42
CA GLY A 662 5.52 3.19 29.81
C GLY A 662 6.44 3.34 31.02
N LYS A 663 6.21 2.52 32.06
CA LYS A 663 7.08 2.45 33.24
C LYS A 663 8.50 2.03 32.85
N LYS A 664 8.65 0.96 32.06
CA LYS A 664 9.96 0.47 31.62
C LYS A 664 10.69 1.46 30.71
N ALA A 665 9.99 2.14 29.80
CA ALA A 665 10.59 3.17 28.95
C ALA A 665 11.18 4.31 29.79
N THR A 666 10.51 4.67 30.88
CA THR A 666 10.96 5.67 31.84
C THR A 666 12.20 5.20 32.61
N GLU A 667 12.15 3.99 33.18
CA GLU A 667 13.28 3.39 33.92
C GLU A 667 14.55 3.29 33.07
N LEU A 668 14.38 2.99 31.78
CA LEU A 668 15.47 2.86 30.81
C LEU A 668 15.95 4.21 30.23
N GLY A 669 15.29 5.32 30.58
CA GLY A 669 15.61 6.65 30.05
C GLY A 669 15.35 6.79 28.55
N LEU A 670 14.42 6.02 27.98
CA LEU A 670 14.07 6.04 26.56
C LEU A 670 13.04 7.14 26.21
N VAL A 671 12.46 7.76 27.24
CA VAL A 671 11.50 8.86 27.15
C VAL A 671 11.98 10.06 27.98
N GLU A 672 11.57 11.26 27.61
CA GLU A 672 12.03 12.51 28.24
C GLU A 672 11.36 12.73 29.61
N LYS A 673 10.10 12.32 29.74
CA LYS A 673 9.31 12.51 30.95
C LYS A 673 9.59 11.37 31.94
N LYS A 674 9.79 11.75 33.21
CA LYS A 674 9.97 10.80 34.32
C LYS A 674 8.68 10.14 34.78
N ASP A 675 7.52 10.69 34.41
CA ASP A 675 6.21 10.12 34.70
C ASP A 675 5.32 10.29 33.46
N LEU A 676 5.10 9.20 32.73
CA LEU A 676 4.20 9.21 31.58
C LEU A 676 2.75 9.12 32.06
N ALA A 677 1.94 10.10 31.66
CA ALA A 677 0.51 10.09 31.93
C ALA A 677 -0.22 9.14 30.96
N GLU A 678 -1.26 8.46 31.46
CA GLU A 678 -2.25 7.78 30.62
C GLU A 678 -3.04 8.81 29.81
N ARG A 679 -3.33 8.48 28.55
CA ARG A 679 -4.22 9.27 27.69
C ARG A 679 -5.13 8.36 26.90
N GLU A 680 -6.37 8.81 26.78
CA GLU A 680 -7.33 8.19 25.89
C GLU A 680 -6.87 8.32 24.43
N LEU A 681 -6.92 7.20 23.73
CA LEU A 681 -6.71 7.10 22.29
C LEU A 681 -8.03 6.62 21.67
N GLY A 682 -8.79 7.57 21.12
CA GLY A 682 -10.03 7.26 20.40
C GLY A 682 -9.78 6.42 19.16
N LYS A 683 -10.80 5.67 18.71
CA LYS A 683 -10.73 4.74 17.58
C LYS A 683 -10.10 5.34 16.32
N ASP A 684 -10.57 6.51 15.88
CA ASP A 684 -10.07 7.14 14.66
C ASP A 684 -8.58 7.50 14.76
N LYS A 685 -8.17 8.02 15.91
CA LYS A 685 -6.75 8.32 16.18
C LYS A 685 -5.90 7.06 16.29
N ALA A 686 -6.46 5.96 16.82
CA ALA A 686 -5.79 4.67 16.83
C ALA A 686 -5.55 4.18 15.38
N ILE A 687 -6.57 4.27 14.54
CA ILE A 687 -6.48 3.93 13.11
C ILE A 687 -5.44 4.81 12.40
N GLU A 688 -5.45 6.13 12.62
CA GLU A 688 -4.45 7.05 12.06
C GLU A 688 -3.02 6.70 12.51
N GLN A 689 -2.87 6.25 13.76
CA GLN A 689 -1.56 5.96 14.35
C GLN A 689 -0.94 4.67 13.83
N ALA A 690 -1.71 3.58 13.77
CA ALA A 690 -1.18 2.28 13.34
C ALA A 690 -2.25 1.32 12.79
N GLY A 691 -3.37 1.81 12.25
CA GLY A 691 -4.39 0.99 11.61
C GLY A 691 -5.05 -0.01 12.57
N PHE A 692 -5.22 -1.25 12.10
CA PHE A 692 -5.83 -2.33 12.89
C PHE A 692 -5.06 -2.60 14.19
N GLU A 693 -3.73 -2.50 14.16
CA GLU A 693 -2.85 -2.79 15.28
C GLU A 693 -3.20 -1.95 16.50
N ALA A 694 -3.34 -0.63 16.31
CA ALA A 694 -3.67 0.26 17.42
C ALA A 694 -5.13 0.09 17.86
N VAL A 695 -6.09 0.05 16.94
CA VAL A 695 -7.51 -0.12 17.34
C VAL A 695 -7.76 -1.46 18.02
N SER A 696 -6.98 -2.51 17.68
CA SER A 696 -7.09 -3.82 18.31
C SER A 696 -6.82 -3.83 19.81
N TRP A 697 -6.13 -2.81 20.35
CA TRP A 697 -5.94 -2.64 21.78
C TRP A 697 -7.25 -2.37 22.54
N GLY A 698 -8.31 -2.01 21.84
CA GLY A 698 -9.67 -1.86 22.35
C GLY A 698 -10.58 -3.08 22.14
N PHE A 699 -10.12 -4.15 21.50
CA PHE A 699 -10.95 -5.32 21.19
C PHE A 699 -10.61 -6.52 22.08
N ASN A 700 -11.55 -7.47 22.22
CA ASN A 700 -11.30 -8.72 22.96
C ASN A 700 -11.00 -9.87 21.99
N SER A 701 -9.91 -10.60 22.22
CA SER A 701 -9.52 -11.77 21.44
C SER A 701 -9.02 -12.87 22.37
N ARG A 702 -9.94 -13.75 22.77
CA ARG A 702 -9.68 -14.77 23.78
C ARG A 702 -10.02 -16.16 23.24
N GLY A 703 -9.02 -17.03 23.22
CA GLY A 703 -9.09 -18.38 22.73
C GLY A 703 -8.19 -19.30 23.54
N LYS A 704 -8.62 -20.54 23.77
CA LYS A 704 -7.90 -21.55 24.52
C LYS A 704 -7.31 -22.59 23.57
N ALA A 705 -5.98 -22.71 23.58
CA ALA A 705 -5.24 -23.66 22.75
C ALA A 705 -5.04 -24.99 23.50
N GLU A 706 -5.84 -26.00 23.18
CA GLU A 706 -5.73 -27.35 23.74
C GLU A 706 -5.38 -28.40 22.68
N ARG A 707 -5.81 -28.21 21.43
CA ARG A 707 -5.68 -29.19 20.35
C ARG A 707 -4.22 -29.53 20.04
N ALA A 708 -3.38 -28.52 19.82
CA ALA A 708 -1.97 -28.73 19.50
C ALA A 708 -1.20 -29.46 20.63
N LYS A 709 -1.51 -29.11 21.89
CA LYS A 709 -0.89 -29.73 23.08
C LYS A 709 -1.23 -31.22 23.16
N LYS A 710 -2.48 -31.60 22.85
CA LYS A 710 -2.97 -32.98 22.91
C LYS A 710 -2.56 -33.85 21.72
N LEU A 711 -2.54 -33.28 20.51
CA LEU A 711 -2.37 -34.07 19.28
C LEU A 711 -0.93 -34.17 18.78
N VAL A 712 -0.15 -33.11 18.91
CA VAL A 712 1.24 -33.06 18.41
C VAL A 712 2.27 -32.75 19.49
N GLY A 713 1.85 -32.73 20.76
CA GLY A 713 2.75 -32.50 21.89
C GLY A 713 3.37 -31.10 21.89
N TRP A 714 2.65 -30.10 21.35
CA TRP A 714 3.15 -28.72 21.34
C TRP A 714 3.27 -28.18 22.76
N LEU A 715 4.50 -27.82 23.15
CA LEU A 715 4.84 -27.29 24.47
C LEU A 715 5.55 -25.95 24.27
N PRO A 716 4.82 -24.82 24.29
CA PRO A 716 5.42 -23.50 24.12
C PRO A 716 6.34 -23.17 25.31
N LYS A 717 7.48 -22.52 25.03
CA LYS A 717 8.55 -22.23 26.00
C LYS A 717 9.08 -20.80 25.90
N GLY A 718 8.54 -19.98 25.00
CA GLY A 718 8.94 -18.58 24.86
C GLY A 718 8.74 -17.82 26.18
N PRO A 719 9.55 -16.77 26.42
CA PRO A 719 9.34 -15.87 27.56
C PRO A 719 7.97 -15.21 27.46
N SER A 720 7.43 -14.74 28.59
CA SER A 720 6.17 -13.98 28.60
C SER A 720 6.30 -12.66 27.83
N ILE A 721 5.18 -12.10 27.36
CA ILE A 721 5.20 -10.80 26.66
C ILE A 721 5.71 -9.70 27.59
N GLU A 722 5.38 -9.78 28.88
CA GLU A 722 5.84 -8.88 29.93
C GLU A 722 7.36 -8.91 30.10
N ASP A 723 7.97 -10.10 30.09
CA ASP A 723 9.43 -10.28 30.21
C ASP A 723 10.17 -9.74 28.98
N THR A 724 9.50 -9.64 27.82
CA THR A 724 10.11 -9.11 26.58
C THR A 724 9.97 -7.59 26.41
N VAL A 725 9.25 -6.89 27.29
CA VAL A 725 8.97 -5.44 27.15
C VAL A 725 10.24 -4.61 26.99
N GLU A 726 11.28 -4.89 27.78
CA GLU A 726 12.55 -4.18 27.68
C GLU A 726 13.25 -4.39 26.32
N GLU A 727 13.20 -5.61 25.78
CA GLU A 727 13.74 -5.91 24.45
C GLU A 727 12.96 -5.16 23.36
N ILE A 728 11.62 -5.20 23.39
CA ILE A 728 10.76 -4.52 22.42
C ILE A 728 11.05 -3.01 22.41
N LEU A 729 11.13 -2.38 23.59
CA LEU A 729 11.41 -0.95 23.71
C LEU A 729 12.79 -0.57 23.16
N LYS A 730 13.83 -1.36 23.46
CA LYS A 730 15.19 -1.12 22.95
C LYS A 730 15.26 -1.30 21.44
N ASP A 731 14.60 -2.32 20.90
CA ASP A 731 14.55 -2.56 19.46
C ASP A 731 13.85 -1.43 18.72
N GLU A 732 12.73 -0.94 19.25
CA GLU A 732 12.01 0.18 18.66
C GLU A 732 12.79 1.50 18.78
N LYS A 733 13.43 1.75 19.92
CA LYS A 733 14.29 2.93 20.07
C LYS A 733 15.47 2.90 19.08
N SER A 734 16.16 1.78 18.97
CA SER A 734 17.27 1.60 18.01
C SER A 734 16.82 1.84 16.56
N ARG A 735 15.58 1.47 16.21
CA ARG A 735 15.01 1.74 14.88
C ARG A 735 14.67 3.23 14.68
N LEU A 736 14.20 3.91 15.73
CA LEU A 736 13.94 5.35 15.69
C LEU A 736 15.23 6.15 15.51
N ASP A 737 16.31 5.77 16.18
CA ASP A 737 17.58 6.50 16.14
C ASP A 737 18.36 6.29 14.82
N LYS A 738 18.01 5.28 14.03
CA LYS A 738 18.59 5.00 12.70
C LYS A 738 17.88 5.72 11.54
N LYS A 739 16.76 6.39 11.80
CA LYS A 739 16.03 7.20 10.82
C LYS A 739 16.52 8.65 10.88
#